data_AF-A0A7S0DAC9-F1
#
_entry.id   AF-A0A7S0DAC9-F1
#
_cell.length_a   1.000
_cell.length_b   1.000
_cell.length_c   1.000
_cell.angle_alpha   90.00
_cell.angle_beta   90.00
_cell.angle_gamma   90.00
#
_symmetry.space_group_name_H-M   'P 1'
#
loop_
_entity.id
_entity.type
_entity.pdbx_description
1 polymer ?
#
loop_
_entity_poly.entity_id
_entity_poly.type
_entity_poly.pdbx_seq_one_letter_code
_entity_poly.pdbx_strand_id
1 'polypeptide(L)'
;MSEARRPRREAKKRFAFLVIGTRGDVQPLAILAANLAAKHDVFFVTNRDNSFAEAPLKRAGVQRVDFLSLPSVTPRGGTRVVSEHQHRAECTAFLEDALGCRAGHQGGEGTEAGDRETFVEEASECLVVINLFAVEGFHIAEALGVPCAIVSPCHIPYDAPRNVVRDIKLGYPGLYDAEVEHWAWVLFDTTRWAHWRVTELGLDEVPFLERRMKTQLIYAIPPSIYPIPGYLPDTVRATGFFFPPEGWEREVIVPTRMQDFFEGPVVCIALSTSWDKMGTLGNDEDAIRFIRACHSSMKSLGLRGFLLLSNLDSVLGRAWTGVFRKRKLANDSKAEHETSWLDGDDVLQAFAGSFPYEQLFSLCFAAFHHGGSGSVAEAIRAGIPQIILPTVFDQQHWAERMQWLSVAKILSRTEQSESIDIEENELFMAFEFLKGAEARENARNLRETIRDNESNGVKDTAELLESLAETKCSRRSNPSVTVKLKNGWRFACNREAREEAMYLYEEIVERSVYFRNGIQPKRGGIIFDVGANTGMFLLAVNDRLRVDTECGWERYIAFEPLTQNIDTLRKNAIAHGVGRYDIMQCGLSDADGSADFVYFRRVPGNSTMHIKEKLELQSASMNPSLLEDRENSRCAVRTLSSILDDEYSDIERIDLLKIDVEGSELLVLRGISKAHMKMIRHLVVEVHDVDDRLSDVLELLTMSGFDCSTESGERGARAFIVYATRN
;
A
#
# COMPACT_ATOMS: atom_id res chain seq x y z
N MET A 1 35.29 43.99 -23.72
CA MET A 1 35.06 42.58 -24.09
C MET A 1 34.50 41.87 -22.88
N SER A 2 33.17 41.70 -22.82
CA SER A 2 32.50 40.93 -21.77
C SER A 2 32.50 39.45 -22.18
N GLU A 3 33.14 38.59 -21.40
CA GLU A 3 33.01 37.15 -21.56
C GLU A 3 31.57 36.74 -21.24
N ALA A 4 30.84 36.39 -22.30
CA ALA A 4 29.54 35.75 -22.18
C ALA A 4 29.72 34.40 -21.47
N ARG A 5 29.19 34.28 -20.25
CA ARG A 5 29.04 32.99 -19.57
C ARG A 5 28.25 32.05 -20.48
N ARG A 6 28.88 30.95 -20.92
CA ARG A 6 28.17 29.84 -21.57
C ARG A 6 27.05 29.35 -20.64
N PRO A 7 25.84 29.07 -21.13
CA PRO A 7 24.77 28.51 -20.31
C PRO A 7 25.23 27.16 -19.73
N ARG A 8 25.05 26.97 -18.42
CA ARG A 8 25.21 25.64 -17.79
C ARG A 8 24.22 24.70 -18.49
N ARG A 9 24.69 23.60 -19.07
CA ARG A 9 23.82 22.47 -19.43
C ARG A 9 23.14 22.03 -18.14
N GLU A 10 21.81 22.04 -18.10
CA GLU A 10 21.04 21.45 -17.00
C GLU A 10 21.48 20.00 -16.83
N ALA A 11 21.67 19.58 -15.57
CA ALA A 11 22.03 18.21 -15.28
C ALA A 11 20.85 17.30 -15.64
N LYS A 12 21.16 16.10 -16.18
CA LYS A 12 20.12 15.12 -16.42
C LYS A 12 19.59 14.60 -15.09
N LYS A 13 18.31 14.83 -14.83
CA LYS A 13 17.53 14.20 -13.76
C LYS A 13 17.25 12.74 -14.07
N ARG A 14 16.90 11.98 -13.04
CA ARG A 14 16.56 10.56 -13.14
C ARG A 14 15.13 10.28 -12.69
N PHE A 15 14.37 9.56 -13.52
CA PHE A 15 12.98 9.19 -13.21
C PHE A 15 12.80 7.67 -13.26
N ALA A 16 12.26 7.10 -12.18
CA ALA A 16 11.91 5.68 -12.11
C ALA A 16 10.39 5.54 -12.06
N PHE A 17 9.79 5.04 -13.15
CA PHE A 17 8.36 4.79 -13.27
C PHE A 17 8.05 3.34 -12.88
N LEU A 18 7.24 3.16 -11.83
CA LEU A 18 6.67 1.86 -11.45
C LEU A 18 5.15 1.94 -11.67
N VAL A 19 4.65 1.25 -12.69
CA VAL A 19 3.26 1.44 -13.16
C VAL A 19 2.56 0.09 -13.31
N ILE A 20 1.52 -0.14 -12.53
CA ILE A 20 0.79 -1.41 -12.49
C ILE A 20 -0.63 -1.20 -13.00
N GLY A 21 -1.16 -2.15 -13.76
CA GLY A 21 -2.56 -2.15 -14.19
C GLY A 21 -2.74 -2.56 -15.65
N THR A 22 -3.90 -2.22 -16.20
CA THR A 22 -4.26 -2.47 -17.59
C THR A 22 -3.65 -1.42 -18.51
N ARG A 23 -3.87 -1.57 -19.82
CA ARG A 23 -3.44 -0.59 -20.83
C ARG A 23 -3.89 0.84 -20.53
N GLY A 24 -5.10 1.03 -20.01
CA GLY A 24 -5.62 2.35 -19.65
C GLY A 24 -4.85 3.03 -18.51
N ASP A 25 -4.26 2.22 -17.63
CA ASP A 25 -3.47 2.68 -16.49
C ASP A 25 -2.01 2.95 -16.88
N VAL A 26 -1.49 2.15 -17.82
CA VAL A 26 -0.07 2.13 -18.21
C VAL A 26 0.24 3.07 -19.37
N GLN A 27 -0.60 3.12 -20.39
CA GLN A 27 -0.33 3.90 -21.60
C GLN A 27 -0.13 5.40 -21.32
N PRO A 28 -0.96 6.08 -20.50
CA PRO A 28 -0.75 7.48 -20.16
C PRO A 28 0.63 7.73 -19.54
N LEU A 29 1.03 6.92 -18.54
CA LEU A 29 2.33 7.10 -17.88
C LEU A 29 3.50 6.70 -18.78
N ALA A 30 3.32 5.76 -19.70
CA ALA A 30 4.32 5.45 -20.72
C ALA A 30 4.56 6.64 -21.66
N ILE A 31 3.50 7.36 -22.06
CA ILE A 31 3.61 8.57 -22.89
C ILE A 31 4.36 9.67 -22.13
N LEU A 32 4.06 9.86 -20.85
CA LEU A 32 4.77 10.80 -19.99
C LEU A 32 6.25 10.43 -19.82
N ALA A 33 6.55 9.16 -19.58
CA ALA A 33 7.92 8.65 -19.48
C ALA A 33 8.71 8.87 -20.79
N ALA A 34 8.08 8.62 -21.93
CA ALA A 34 8.66 8.88 -23.25
C ALA A 34 8.95 10.37 -23.48
N ASN A 35 8.07 11.26 -23.00
CA ASN A 35 8.29 12.71 -23.08
C ASN A 35 9.51 13.15 -22.27
N LEU A 36 9.63 12.67 -21.02
CA LEU A 36 10.77 12.97 -20.13
C LEU A 36 12.09 12.39 -20.65
N ALA A 37 12.06 11.23 -21.31
CA ALA A 37 13.24 10.56 -21.86
C ALA A 37 13.98 11.38 -22.92
N ALA A 38 13.32 12.38 -23.53
CA ALA A 38 13.96 13.31 -24.45
C ALA A 38 15.06 14.17 -23.78
N LYS A 39 14.97 14.39 -22.46
CA LYS A 39 15.90 15.25 -21.69
C LYS A 39 16.59 14.52 -20.54
N HIS A 40 15.96 13.47 -20.01
CA HIS A 40 16.32 12.88 -18.72
C HIS A 40 16.56 11.38 -18.84
N ASP A 41 17.18 10.80 -17.81
CA ASP A 41 17.39 9.36 -17.75
C ASP A 41 16.14 8.72 -17.12
N VAL A 42 15.36 8.00 -17.93
CA VAL A 42 14.07 7.43 -17.54
C VAL A 42 14.14 5.92 -17.54
N PHE A 43 13.59 5.31 -16.50
CA PHE A 43 13.46 3.87 -16.30
C PHE A 43 11.98 3.55 -16.10
N PHE A 44 11.49 2.45 -16.68
CA PHE A 44 10.07 2.11 -16.66
C PHE A 44 9.86 0.63 -16.36
N VAL A 45 8.93 0.30 -15.46
CA VAL A 45 8.52 -1.08 -15.20
C VAL A 45 7.01 -1.20 -15.11
N THR A 46 6.47 -2.28 -15.67
CA THR A 46 5.02 -2.58 -15.63
C THR A 46 4.73 -4.08 -15.68
N ASN A 47 3.46 -4.50 -15.66
CA ASN A 47 3.08 -5.89 -15.80
C ASN A 47 3.40 -6.42 -17.21
N ARG A 48 3.76 -7.70 -17.32
CA ARG A 48 4.11 -8.37 -18.60
C ARG A 48 3.04 -8.26 -19.70
N ASP A 49 1.77 -8.16 -19.31
CA ASP A 49 0.63 -8.01 -20.24
C ASP A 49 0.66 -6.68 -21.02
N ASN A 50 1.47 -5.71 -20.59
CA ASN A 50 1.58 -4.38 -21.20
C ASN A 50 2.80 -4.23 -22.12
N SER A 51 3.20 -5.30 -22.80
CA SER A 51 4.32 -5.30 -23.76
C SER A 51 4.18 -4.30 -24.91
N PHE A 52 2.96 -3.83 -25.19
CA PHE A 52 2.69 -2.77 -26.16
C PHE A 52 3.51 -1.49 -25.91
N ALA A 53 3.88 -1.20 -24.65
CA ALA A 53 4.61 0.01 -24.28
C ALA A 53 6.12 -0.07 -24.60
N GLU A 54 6.68 -1.27 -24.78
CA GLU A 54 8.13 -1.47 -24.87
C GLU A 54 8.76 -0.76 -26.07
N ALA A 55 8.24 -1.02 -27.28
CA ALA A 55 8.81 -0.48 -28.50
C ALA A 55 8.69 1.06 -28.57
N PRO A 56 7.54 1.68 -28.24
CA PRO A 56 7.45 3.14 -28.15
C PRO A 56 8.41 3.76 -27.14
N LEU A 57 8.53 3.19 -25.93
CA LEU A 57 9.43 3.70 -24.88
C LEU A 57 10.91 3.61 -25.30
N LYS A 58 11.31 2.49 -25.90
CA LYS A 58 12.67 2.33 -26.46
C LYS A 58 12.97 3.33 -27.57
N ARG A 59 12.01 3.57 -28.49
CA ARG A 59 12.16 4.59 -29.54
C ARG A 59 12.32 6.00 -28.96
N ALA A 60 11.67 6.29 -27.84
CA ALA A 60 11.74 7.57 -27.16
C ALA A 60 13.03 7.78 -26.33
N GLY A 61 13.87 6.76 -26.18
CA GLY A 61 15.14 6.86 -25.43
C GLY A 61 15.04 6.52 -23.95
N VAL A 62 13.97 5.85 -23.51
CA VAL A 62 13.89 5.28 -22.16
C VAL A 62 15.02 4.25 -21.99
N GLN A 63 15.77 4.37 -20.90
CA GLN A 63 17.02 3.64 -20.69
C GLN A 63 16.78 2.14 -20.47
N ARG A 64 15.71 1.80 -19.75
CA ARG A 64 15.32 0.43 -19.44
C ARG A 64 13.80 0.30 -19.31
N VAL A 65 13.26 -0.78 -19.87
CA VAL A 65 11.85 -1.17 -19.75
C VAL A 65 11.79 -2.60 -19.24
N ASP A 66 11.26 -2.79 -18.03
CA ASP A 66 11.17 -4.10 -17.37
C ASP A 66 9.72 -4.57 -17.19
N PHE A 67 9.56 -5.87 -16.95
CA PHE A 67 8.25 -6.50 -16.80
C PHE A 67 8.16 -7.35 -15.53
N LEU A 68 7.23 -6.98 -14.65
CA LEU A 68 6.90 -7.72 -13.43
C LEU A 68 6.19 -9.03 -13.75
N SER A 69 6.38 -10.01 -12.87
CA SER A 69 5.72 -11.32 -12.97
C SER A 69 4.24 -11.24 -12.62
N LEU A 70 3.84 -10.27 -11.80
CA LEU A 70 2.44 -10.06 -11.42
C LEU A 70 1.60 -9.70 -12.67
N PRO A 71 0.47 -10.36 -12.94
CA PRO A 71 -0.42 -9.98 -14.05
C PRO A 71 -1.17 -8.68 -13.75
N SER A 72 -1.62 -8.01 -14.82
CA SER A 72 -2.38 -6.75 -14.73
C SER A 72 -3.76 -6.90 -14.06
N VAL A 73 -4.38 -8.08 -14.18
CA VAL A 73 -5.69 -8.41 -13.63
C VAL A 73 -5.67 -9.85 -13.11
N THR A 74 -6.07 -10.04 -11.85
CA THR A 74 -6.30 -11.38 -11.28
C THR A 74 -7.76 -11.79 -11.51
N PRO A 75 -8.04 -12.94 -12.15
CA PRO A 75 -9.41 -13.41 -12.36
C PRO A 75 -10.17 -13.64 -11.04
N ARG A 76 -11.48 -13.44 -11.06
CA ARG A 76 -12.33 -13.65 -9.89
C ARG A 76 -12.30 -15.14 -9.48
N GLY A 77 -11.92 -15.42 -8.23
CA GLY A 77 -11.76 -16.79 -7.73
C GLY A 77 -10.48 -17.51 -8.19
N GLY A 78 -9.59 -16.82 -8.93
CA GLY A 78 -8.29 -17.36 -9.31
C GLY A 78 -7.28 -17.31 -8.16
N THR A 79 -6.44 -18.35 -8.04
CA THR A 79 -5.29 -18.33 -7.14
C THR A 79 -4.24 -17.33 -7.63
N ARG A 80 -3.70 -16.52 -6.71
CA ARG A 80 -2.62 -15.59 -7.02
C ARG A 80 -1.38 -16.39 -7.41
N VAL A 81 -0.94 -16.26 -8.66
CA VAL A 81 0.21 -17.02 -9.21
C VAL A 81 1.55 -16.50 -8.66
N VAL A 82 1.59 -15.23 -8.24
CA VAL A 82 2.78 -14.54 -7.72
C VAL A 82 2.52 -14.10 -6.30
N SER A 83 3.40 -14.50 -5.36
CA SER A 83 3.29 -14.09 -3.96
C SER A 83 3.57 -12.60 -3.79
N GLU A 84 3.04 -12.00 -2.72
CA GLU A 84 3.31 -10.58 -2.42
C GLU A 84 4.79 -10.33 -2.16
N HIS A 85 5.45 -11.26 -1.45
CA HIS A 85 6.90 -11.20 -1.20
C HIS A 85 7.70 -11.17 -2.51
N GLN A 86 7.38 -12.06 -3.47
CA GLN A 86 8.06 -12.05 -4.77
C GLN A 86 7.83 -10.73 -5.51
N HIS A 87 6.59 -10.24 -5.54
CA HIS A 87 6.27 -8.99 -6.22
C HIS A 87 6.99 -7.78 -5.63
N ARG A 88 7.04 -7.69 -4.29
CA ARG A 88 7.78 -6.65 -3.56
C ARG A 88 9.26 -6.70 -3.86
N ALA A 89 9.86 -7.89 -3.87
CA ALA A 89 11.27 -8.06 -4.22
C ALA A 89 11.59 -7.59 -5.66
N GLU A 90 10.72 -7.89 -6.63
CA GLU A 90 10.85 -7.39 -8.01
C GLU A 90 10.78 -5.85 -8.08
N CYS A 91 9.84 -5.23 -7.35
CA CYS A 91 9.70 -3.78 -7.29
C CYS A 91 10.91 -3.10 -6.63
N THR A 92 11.39 -3.63 -5.50
CA THR A 92 12.57 -3.12 -4.78
C THR A 92 13.80 -3.20 -5.67
N ALA A 93 14.08 -4.36 -6.26
CA ALA A 93 15.24 -4.55 -7.13
C ALA A 93 15.21 -3.62 -8.34
N PHE A 94 14.03 -3.40 -8.95
CA PHE A 94 13.88 -2.44 -10.03
C PHE A 94 14.26 -1.02 -9.59
N LEU A 95 13.67 -0.52 -8.50
CA LEU A 95 13.85 0.85 -8.05
C LEU A 95 15.28 1.11 -7.55
N GLU A 96 15.87 0.17 -6.81
CA GLU A 96 17.26 0.29 -6.34
C GLU A 96 18.23 0.42 -7.51
N ASP A 97 18.10 -0.43 -8.53
CA ASP A 97 18.94 -0.39 -9.73
C ASP A 97 18.67 0.87 -10.57
N ALA A 98 17.39 1.16 -10.83
CA ALA A 98 16.99 2.34 -11.59
C ALA A 98 17.56 3.60 -10.95
N LEU A 99 17.51 3.74 -9.63
CA LEU A 99 18.01 4.91 -8.90
C LEU A 99 19.53 4.88 -8.66
N GLY A 100 20.23 3.82 -9.07
CA GLY A 100 21.68 3.70 -8.92
C GLY A 100 22.13 3.60 -7.47
N CYS A 101 21.31 2.99 -6.62
CA CYS A 101 21.62 2.85 -5.20
C CYS A 101 22.86 1.96 -5.03
N ARG A 102 23.77 2.37 -4.14
CA ARG A 102 24.93 1.54 -3.77
C ARG A 102 24.69 0.91 -2.41
N ALA A 103 24.91 -0.39 -2.33
CA ALA A 103 25.04 -1.06 -1.05
C ALA A 103 26.32 -0.55 -0.36
N GLY A 104 26.20 0.19 0.74
CA GLY A 104 27.35 0.59 1.53
C GLY A 104 28.10 -0.63 2.05
N HIS A 105 29.29 -0.91 1.53
CA HIS A 105 30.22 -1.83 2.16
C HIS A 105 30.97 -1.03 3.24
N GLN A 106 30.55 -1.10 4.50
CA GLN A 106 31.51 -0.88 5.58
C GLN A 106 32.42 -2.11 5.63
N GLY A 107 33.65 -1.92 5.14
CA GLY A 107 34.64 -2.97 4.99
C GLY A 107 34.99 -3.68 6.30
N GLY A 108 34.90 -5.00 6.24
CA GLY A 108 35.40 -5.96 7.22
C GLY A 108 35.01 -7.35 6.74
N GLU A 109 35.97 -8.18 6.33
CA GLU A 109 35.74 -9.55 5.87
C GLU A 109 34.92 -10.33 6.91
N GLY A 110 33.68 -10.69 6.57
CA GLY A 110 32.79 -11.49 7.42
C GLY A 110 31.30 -11.10 7.45
N THR A 111 30.87 -10.01 6.80
CA THR A 111 29.47 -9.55 6.85
C THR A 111 28.63 -10.09 5.69
N GLU A 112 27.95 -11.21 5.92
CA GLU A 112 26.89 -11.72 5.04
C GLU A 112 25.58 -10.91 5.21
N ALA A 113 25.13 -10.30 4.12
CA ALA A 113 23.77 -9.86 3.73
C ALA A 113 22.89 -9.02 4.69
N GLY A 114 23.27 -8.75 5.94
CA GLY A 114 22.37 -8.14 6.94
C GLY A 114 22.33 -6.61 6.99
N ASP A 115 23.44 -5.93 6.65
CA ASP A 115 23.60 -4.48 6.82
C ASP A 115 23.84 -3.77 5.49
N ARG A 116 23.05 -4.07 4.46
CA ARG A 116 23.03 -3.22 3.26
C ARG A 116 22.16 -2.01 3.54
N GLU A 117 22.76 -1.04 4.22
CA GLU A 117 22.29 0.34 4.20
C GLU A 117 22.42 0.81 2.72
N THR A 118 21.31 0.73 1.99
CA THR A 118 21.21 1.06 0.56
C THR A 118 20.78 2.51 0.44
N PHE A 119 21.62 3.33 -0.17
CA PHE A 119 21.35 4.76 -0.31
C PHE A 119 21.57 5.24 -1.73
N VAL A 120 20.80 6.24 -2.13
CA VAL A 120 21.05 7.02 -3.34
C VAL A 120 22.24 7.95 -3.07
N GLU A 121 23.16 8.07 -4.03
CA GLU A 121 24.26 9.05 -3.93
C GLU A 121 23.68 10.47 -3.70
N GLU A 122 24.17 11.17 -2.67
CA GLU A 122 23.66 12.47 -2.14
C GLU A 122 23.50 13.61 -3.17
N ALA A 123 23.98 13.42 -4.41
CA ALA A 123 24.00 14.40 -5.47
C ALA A 123 23.01 14.13 -6.62
N SER A 124 22.21 13.06 -6.57
CA SER A 124 21.34 12.67 -7.69
C SER A 124 19.94 13.29 -7.58
N GLU A 125 19.57 14.15 -8.53
CA GLU A 125 18.19 14.62 -8.72
C GLU A 125 17.34 13.46 -9.26
N CYS A 126 16.59 12.81 -8.37
CA CYS A 126 15.85 11.59 -8.64
C CYS A 126 14.38 11.72 -8.21
N LEU A 127 13.46 11.08 -8.95
CA LEU A 127 12.05 10.99 -8.58
C LEU A 127 11.49 9.60 -8.90
N VAL A 128 10.76 9.02 -7.95
CA VAL A 128 9.92 7.84 -8.19
C VAL A 128 8.53 8.29 -8.62
N VAL A 129 8.04 7.75 -9.73
CA VAL A 129 6.70 8.04 -10.24
C VAL A 129 5.88 6.76 -10.25
N ILE A 130 4.74 6.78 -9.58
CA ILE A 130 3.83 5.64 -9.48
C ILE A 130 2.43 6.00 -9.97
N ASN A 131 1.61 5.01 -10.31
CA ASN A 131 0.16 5.17 -10.36
C ASN A 131 -0.49 4.61 -9.09
N LEU A 132 -1.81 4.78 -8.95
CA LEU A 132 -2.58 4.38 -7.76
C LEU A 132 -2.54 2.87 -7.45
N PHE A 133 -2.10 2.04 -8.40
CA PHE A 133 -2.04 0.59 -8.24
C PHE A 133 -0.64 0.07 -7.86
N ALA A 134 0.37 0.95 -7.83
CA ALA A 134 1.77 0.60 -7.61
C ALA A 134 2.32 1.18 -6.29
N VAL A 135 1.57 0.96 -5.21
CA VAL A 135 1.80 1.53 -3.88
C VAL A 135 3.14 1.07 -3.26
N GLU A 136 3.66 -0.10 -3.66
CA GLU A 136 4.99 -0.58 -3.30
C GLU A 136 6.06 0.50 -3.52
N GLY A 137 5.98 1.23 -4.65
CA GLY A 137 6.96 2.27 -4.99
C GLY A 137 6.97 3.45 -4.04
N PHE A 138 5.84 3.78 -3.40
CA PHE A 138 5.78 4.82 -2.38
C PHE A 138 6.60 4.41 -1.14
N HIS A 139 6.41 3.18 -0.65
CA HIS A 139 7.13 2.67 0.51
C HIS A 139 8.62 2.49 0.23
N ILE A 140 8.99 2.02 -0.96
CA ILE A 140 10.39 1.87 -1.36
C ILE A 140 11.05 3.25 -1.51
N ALA A 141 10.39 4.21 -2.16
CA ALA A 141 10.91 5.58 -2.27
C ALA A 141 11.13 6.22 -0.88
N GLU A 142 10.20 5.98 0.05
CA GLU A 142 10.33 6.39 1.44
C GLU A 142 11.57 5.79 2.13
N ALA A 143 11.81 4.49 1.94
CA ALA A 143 12.97 3.78 2.49
C ALA A 143 14.30 4.31 1.92
N LEU A 144 14.31 4.63 0.62
CA LEU A 144 15.48 5.16 -0.07
C LEU A 144 15.70 6.67 0.17
N GLY A 145 14.74 7.36 0.81
CA GLY A 145 14.79 8.80 1.04
C GLY A 145 14.62 9.64 -0.24
N VAL A 146 13.95 9.09 -1.26
CA VAL A 146 13.72 9.71 -2.58
C VAL A 146 12.30 10.26 -2.65
N PRO A 147 12.06 11.44 -3.26
CA PRO A 147 10.70 11.92 -3.45
C PRO A 147 9.89 10.97 -4.34
N CYS A 148 8.58 10.93 -4.09
CA CYS A 148 7.62 10.15 -4.85
C CYS A 148 6.47 11.04 -5.32
N ALA A 149 6.02 10.84 -6.55
CA ALA A 149 4.83 11.46 -7.11
C ALA A 149 3.87 10.37 -7.61
N ILE A 150 2.57 10.61 -7.42
CA ILE A 150 1.50 9.75 -7.91
C ILE A 150 0.90 10.42 -9.14
N VAL A 151 0.94 9.75 -10.29
CA VAL A 151 0.28 10.20 -11.52
C VAL A 151 -0.79 9.19 -11.88
N SER A 152 -2.04 9.64 -11.97
CA SER A 152 -3.17 8.74 -12.13
C SER A 152 -4.08 9.16 -13.29
N PRO A 153 -4.30 8.29 -14.29
CA PRO A 153 -5.40 8.46 -15.25
C PRO A 153 -6.75 8.06 -14.65
N CYS A 154 -6.75 7.37 -13.50
CA CYS A 154 -7.94 6.98 -12.76
C CYS A 154 -8.28 8.01 -11.68
N HIS A 155 -9.57 8.22 -11.47
CA HIS A 155 -10.07 9.07 -10.41
C HIS A 155 -10.28 8.26 -9.10
N ILE A 156 -10.09 8.87 -7.93
CA ILE A 156 -10.50 8.31 -6.64
C ILE A 156 -11.86 8.93 -6.29
N PRO A 157 -12.98 8.19 -6.41
CA PRO A 157 -14.31 8.74 -6.17
C PRO A 157 -14.47 9.43 -4.80
N TYR A 158 -15.40 10.38 -4.71
CA TYR A 158 -15.80 10.97 -3.42
C TYR A 158 -16.28 9.88 -2.45
N ASP A 159 -17.21 9.05 -2.91
CA ASP A 159 -17.78 7.98 -2.12
C ASP A 159 -16.95 6.71 -2.18
N ALA A 160 -16.68 6.14 -1.00
CA ALA A 160 -16.07 4.83 -0.89
C ALA A 160 -16.94 3.75 -1.56
N PRO A 161 -16.36 2.84 -2.36
CA PRO A 161 -17.07 1.67 -2.85
C PRO A 161 -17.72 0.91 -1.68
N ARG A 162 -18.96 0.42 -1.83
CA ARG A 162 -19.72 -0.19 -0.71
C ARG A 162 -18.98 -1.33 -0.01
N ASN A 163 -18.19 -2.12 -0.75
CA ASN A 163 -17.34 -3.17 -0.19
C ASN A 163 -16.24 -2.59 0.71
N VAL A 164 -15.62 -1.49 0.29
CA VAL A 164 -14.61 -0.77 1.09
C VAL A 164 -15.26 -0.17 2.35
N VAL A 165 -16.45 0.42 2.24
CA VAL A 165 -17.22 0.90 3.40
C VAL A 165 -17.48 -0.23 4.41
N ARG A 166 -17.90 -1.40 3.92
CA ARG A 166 -18.15 -2.56 4.77
C ARG A 166 -16.89 -3.00 5.49
N ASP A 167 -15.77 -3.08 4.78
CA ASP A 167 -14.50 -3.53 5.33
C ASP A 167 -13.92 -2.50 6.33
N ILE A 168 -14.09 -1.19 6.08
CA ILE A 168 -13.77 -0.11 7.04
C ILE A 168 -14.62 -0.23 8.30
N LYS A 169 -15.94 -0.45 8.16
CA LYS A 169 -16.85 -0.59 9.30
C LYS A 169 -16.55 -1.81 10.16
N LEU A 170 -16.01 -2.88 9.57
CA LEU A 170 -15.66 -4.12 10.25
C LEU A 170 -14.25 -4.08 10.87
N GLY A 171 -13.28 -3.44 10.21
CA GLY A 171 -11.88 -3.42 10.64
C GLY A 171 -11.44 -2.18 11.43
N TYR A 172 -12.11 -1.04 11.24
CA TYR A 172 -11.68 0.26 11.77
C TYR A 172 -12.89 1.13 12.23
N PRO A 173 -13.62 0.72 13.28
CA PRO A 173 -14.73 1.49 13.81
C PRO A 173 -14.26 2.89 14.27
N GLY A 174 -14.80 3.95 13.66
CA GLY A 174 -14.45 5.36 13.91
C GLY A 174 -13.83 6.11 12.73
N LEU A 175 -13.36 5.41 11.69
CA LEU A 175 -12.77 6.03 10.50
C LEU A 175 -13.81 6.57 9.49
N TYR A 176 -15.09 6.23 9.67
CA TYR A 176 -16.17 6.53 8.72
C TYR A 176 -16.61 8.01 8.75
N ASP A 177 -16.36 8.72 9.85
CA ASP A 177 -16.93 10.06 10.07
C ASP A 177 -16.09 11.21 9.47
N ALA A 178 -15.01 10.92 8.74
CA ALA A 178 -14.09 11.94 8.22
C ALA A 178 -13.68 11.72 6.74
N GLU A 179 -14.37 12.39 5.81
CA GLU A 179 -13.96 12.76 4.42
C GLU A 179 -13.35 11.70 3.46
N VAL A 180 -13.52 11.95 2.15
CA VAL A 180 -13.06 11.12 0.99
C VAL A 180 -11.64 10.58 1.12
N GLU A 181 -10.76 11.31 1.79
CA GLU A 181 -9.37 10.91 1.99
C GLU A 181 -9.20 9.62 2.79
N HIS A 182 -10.12 9.26 3.70
CA HIS A 182 -9.94 8.12 4.62
C HIS A 182 -10.25 6.76 3.99
N TRP A 183 -11.11 6.66 2.98
CA TRP A 183 -11.44 5.34 2.44
C TRP A 183 -10.40 4.83 1.45
N ALA A 184 -9.76 5.73 0.70
CA ALA A 184 -8.67 5.36 -0.21
C ALA A 184 -7.49 4.73 0.55
N TRP A 185 -7.35 4.98 1.86
CA TRP A 185 -6.37 4.33 2.73
C TRP A 185 -6.56 2.82 2.90
N VAL A 186 -7.72 2.25 2.55
CA VAL A 186 -7.83 0.77 2.50
C VAL A 186 -6.93 0.18 1.40
N LEU A 187 -6.55 0.95 0.37
CA LEU A 187 -5.48 0.56 -0.56
C LEU A 187 -4.10 0.48 0.13
N PHE A 188 -3.95 1.19 1.26
CA PHE A 188 -2.79 1.25 2.14
C PHE A 188 -3.04 0.50 3.47
N ASP A 189 -3.85 -0.56 3.44
CA ASP A 189 -4.14 -1.45 4.59
C ASP A 189 -2.90 -1.65 5.48
N THR A 190 -2.95 -1.09 6.69
CA THR A 190 -1.81 -1.07 7.61
C THR A 190 -1.35 -2.49 7.93
N THR A 191 -2.26 -3.46 8.00
CA THR A 191 -1.90 -4.86 8.28
C THR A 191 -1.14 -5.51 7.12
N ARG A 192 -1.50 -5.18 5.88
CA ARG A 192 -0.85 -5.70 4.67
C ARG A 192 0.58 -5.19 4.49
N TRP A 193 0.84 -3.95 4.88
CA TRP A 193 2.12 -3.27 4.66
C TRP A 193 3.04 -3.25 5.89
N ALA A 194 2.48 -3.25 7.11
CA ALA A 194 3.19 -3.13 8.39
C ALA A 194 4.42 -4.03 8.47
N HIS A 195 4.21 -5.33 8.32
CA HIS A 195 5.27 -6.32 8.46
C HIS A 195 6.40 -6.05 7.47
N TRP A 196 6.08 -5.87 6.19
CA TRP A 196 7.06 -5.60 5.15
C TRP A 196 7.83 -4.29 5.36
N ARG A 197 7.13 -3.22 5.73
CA ARG A 197 7.73 -1.91 6.02
C ARG A 197 8.75 -2.02 7.14
N VAL A 198 8.42 -2.71 8.22
CA VAL A 198 9.28 -2.85 9.39
C VAL A 198 10.42 -3.83 9.14
N THR A 199 10.14 -5.02 8.61
CA THR A 199 11.11 -6.11 8.58
C THR A 199 12.02 -6.10 7.35
N GLU A 200 11.57 -5.53 6.24
CA GLU A 200 12.34 -5.48 4.98
C GLU A 200 12.78 -4.07 4.60
N LEU A 201 11.95 -3.04 4.82
CA LEU A 201 12.29 -1.66 4.45
C LEU A 201 12.91 -0.83 5.59
N GLY A 202 12.86 -1.31 6.85
CA GLY A 202 13.35 -0.58 8.02
C GLY A 202 12.55 0.69 8.34
N LEU A 203 11.31 0.77 7.87
CA LEU A 203 10.38 1.88 8.08
C LEU A 203 9.46 1.63 9.29
N ASP A 204 8.76 2.67 9.72
CA ASP A 204 7.71 2.54 10.73
C ASP A 204 6.46 1.88 10.14
N GLU A 205 5.69 1.19 11.00
CA GLU A 205 4.47 0.44 10.66
C GLU A 205 3.49 1.26 9.81
N VAL A 206 3.26 2.51 10.22
CA VAL A 206 2.32 3.42 9.59
C VAL A 206 3.05 4.69 9.14
N PRO A 207 2.92 5.12 7.87
CA PRO A 207 3.23 6.48 7.52
C PRO A 207 2.18 7.38 8.20
N PHE A 208 2.50 7.90 9.39
CA PHE A 208 1.60 8.73 10.19
C PHE A 208 0.93 9.83 9.36
N LEU A 209 -0.33 10.13 9.65
CA LEU A 209 -1.14 11.21 9.07
C LEU A 209 -0.41 12.57 9.07
N GLU A 210 0.40 12.85 10.10
CA GLU A 210 1.23 14.07 10.19
C GLU A 210 2.51 14.04 9.35
N ARG A 211 3.01 12.83 9.05
CA ARG A 211 4.23 12.58 8.27
C ARG A 211 3.96 12.36 6.79
N ARG A 212 2.70 12.56 6.35
CA ARG A 212 2.32 12.63 4.94
C ARG A 212 3.28 13.62 4.29
N MET A 213 4.23 13.08 3.52
CA MET A 213 4.99 13.91 2.61
C MET A 213 3.98 14.64 1.74
N LYS A 214 4.35 15.83 1.29
CA LYS A 214 3.65 16.59 0.26
C LYS A 214 3.68 15.85 -1.09
N THR A 215 3.37 14.55 -1.09
CA THR A 215 3.36 13.65 -2.23
C THR A 215 2.32 14.19 -3.18
N GLN A 216 2.81 14.61 -4.34
CA GLN A 216 1.94 15.17 -5.35
C GLN A 216 1.08 14.06 -5.92
N LEU A 217 -0.23 14.29 -5.94
CA LEU A 217 -1.19 13.48 -6.69
C LEU A 217 -1.61 14.27 -7.92
N ILE A 218 -1.24 13.78 -9.09
CA ILE A 218 -1.51 14.43 -10.37
C ILE A 218 -2.49 13.56 -11.15
N TYR A 219 -3.72 14.04 -11.29
CA TYR A 219 -4.69 13.45 -12.18
C TYR A 219 -4.38 13.83 -13.63
N ALA A 220 -4.17 12.82 -14.47
CA ALA A 220 -4.07 12.94 -15.92
C ALA A 220 -5.47 13.13 -16.54
N ILE A 221 -6.22 14.08 -16.00
CA ILE A 221 -7.62 14.36 -16.31
C ILE A 221 -7.79 15.87 -16.50
N PRO A 222 -8.48 16.32 -17.56
CA PRO A 222 -8.91 17.70 -17.77
C PRO A 222 -9.60 18.34 -16.55
N PRO A 223 -9.14 19.51 -16.04
CA PRO A 223 -9.83 20.25 -14.98
C PRO A 223 -11.28 20.64 -15.34
N SER A 224 -11.58 20.79 -16.63
CA SER A 224 -12.94 21.04 -17.12
C SER A 224 -13.87 19.84 -16.92
N ILE A 225 -13.33 18.63 -17.02
CA ILE A 225 -14.07 17.39 -16.75
C ILE A 225 -14.06 17.11 -15.26
N TYR A 226 -12.92 17.28 -14.59
CA TYR A 226 -12.76 16.99 -13.18
C TYR A 226 -12.22 18.22 -12.43
N PRO A 227 -13.12 19.12 -11.98
CA PRO A 227 -12.69 20.22 -11.13
C PRO A 227 -12.28 19.67 -9.77
N ILE A 228 -11.05 19.96 -9.35
CA ILE A 228 -10.55 19.54 -8.04
C ILE A 228 -11.39 20.20 -6.95
N PRO A 229 -12.07 19.41 -6.09
CA PRO A 229 -12.83 19.97 -4.99
C PRO A 229 -11.92 20.71 -4.01
N GLY A 230 -12.38 21.88 -3.52
CA GLY A 230 -11.57 22.75 -2.66
C GLY A 230 -11.22 22.19 -1.27
N TYR A 231 -11.74 21.02 -0.89
CA TYR A 231 -11.36 20.32 0.33
C TYR A 231 -10.13 19.41 0.14
N LEU A 232 -9.73 19.11 -1.09
CA LEU A 232 -8.52 18.32 -1.35
C LEU A 232 -7.26 19.18 -1.11
N PRO A 233 -6.15 18.58 -0.65
CA PRO A 233 -4.91 19.31 -0.38
C PRO A 233 -4.35 19.98 -1.64
N ASP A 234 -3.59 21.07 -1.46
CA ASP A 234 -2.89 21.79 -2.54
C ASP A 234 -1.88 20.93 -3.33
N THR A 235 -1.58 19.72 -2.81
CA THR A 235 -0.73 18.73 -3.46
C THR A 235 -1.48 17.90 -4.51
N VAL A 236 -2.80 18.03 -4.60
CA VAL A 236 -3.62 17.39 -5.63
C VAL A 236 -3.77 18.33 -6.81
N ARG A 237 -3.47 17.84 -8.02
CA ARG A 237 -3.53 18.63 -9.27
C ARG A 237 -4.17 17.82 -10.39
N ALA A 238 -4.78 18.52 -11.34
CA ALA A 238 -5.35 17.97 -12.54
C ALA A 238 -4.71 18.71 -13.70
N THR A 239 -4.17 17.97 -14.68
CA THR A 239 -3.40 18.56 -15.79
C THR A 239 -4.15 18.41 -17.10
N GLY A 240 -4.39 17.18 -17.52
CA GLY A 240 -5.08 16.85 -18.77
C GLY A 240 -4.81 15.41 -19.20
N PHE A 241 -5.53 14.94 -20.21
CA PHE A 241 -5.31 13.60 -20.75
C PHE A 241 -3.93 13.47 -21.42
N PHE A 242 -3.32 12.30 -21.32
CA PHE A 242 -2.05 11.98 -21.97
C PHE A 242 -2.30 11.18 -23.24
N PHE A 243 -2.57 11.89 -24.32
CA PHE A 243 -2.81 11.27 -25.62
C PHE A 243 -1.52 10.81 -26.30
N PRO A 244 -1.54 9.64 -26.99
CA PRO A 244 -0.42 9.18 -27.80
C PRO A 244 0.10 10.25 -28.77
N PRO A 245 1.42 10.49 -28.84
CA PRO A 245 2.01 11.31 -29.90
C PRO A 245 1.95 10.60 -31.25
N GLU A 246 2.16 11.36 -32.33
CA GLU A 246 2.24 10.81 -33.69
C GLU A 246 3.32 9.72 -33.78
N GLY A 247 2.99 8.57 -34.39
CA GLY A 247 3.89 7.41 -34.50
C GLY A 247 4.08 6.60 -33.20
N TRP A 248 3.28 6.86 -32.16
CA TRP A 248 3.27 6.05 -30.93
C TRP A 248 2.88 4.59 -31.22
N GLU A 249 1.73 4.40 -31.87
CA GLU A 249 1.27 3.10 -32.35
C GLU A 249 1.58 2.91 -33.82
N ARG A 250 1.64 1.65 -34.25
CA ARG A 250 1.80 1.30 -35.66
C ARG A 250 0.57 1.77 -36.43
N GLU A 251 0.79 2.39 -37.58
CA GLU A 251 -0.28 2.73 -38.50
C GLU A 251 -0.92 1.43 -39.04
N VAL A 252 -2.23 1.30 -38.87
CA VAL A 252 -2.98 0.14 -39.38
C VAL A 252 -3.62 0.53 -40.70
N ILE A 253 -3.21 -0.14 -41.77
CA ILE A 253 -3.85 0.02 -43.08
C ILE A 253 -5.22 -0.63 -43.01
N VAL A 254 -6.27 0.19 -43.00
CA VAL A 254 -7.67 -0.27 -43.07
C VAL A 254 -7.94 -0.82 -44.47
N PRO A 255 -8.25 -2.13 -44.63
CA PRO A 255 -8.57 -2.70 -45.94
C PRO A 255 -9.71 -1.92 -46.61
N THR A 256 -9.67 -1.75 -47.94
CA THR A 256 -10.67 -0.95 -48.68
C THR A 256 -12.11 -1.35 -48.35
N ARG A 257 -12.39 -2.66 -48.25
CA ARG A 257 -13.72 -3.19 -47.90
C ARG A 257 -14.20 -2.79 -46.50
N MET A 258 -13.29 -2.48 -45.58
CA MET A 258 -13.60 -2.00 -44.24
C MET A 258 -13.81 -0.48 -44.23
N GLN A 259 -13.25 0.26 -45.19
CA GLN A 259 -13.54 1.69 -45.36
C GLN A 259 -15.03 1.90 -45.68
N ASP A 260 -15.59 1.10 -46.60
CA ASP A 260 -17.03 1.08 -46.92
C ASP A 260 -17.92 0.82 -45.67
N PHE A 261 -17.42 0.01 -44.74
CA PHE A 261 -18.11 -0.27 -43.48
C PHE A 261 -18.18 0.96 -42.57
N PHE A 262 -17.14 1.80 -42.55
CA PHE A 262 -17.09 3.03 -41.74
C PHE A 262 -17.74 4.25 -42.41
N GLU A 263 -18.13 4.20 -43.68
CA GLU A 263 -18.84 5.32 -44.36
C GLU A 263 -20.22 5.66 -43.75
N GLY A 264 -20.70 4.87 -42.80
CA GLY A 264 -22.03 5.01 -42.20
C GLY A 264 -21.93 4.91 -40.68
N PRO A 265 -23.06 4.96 -39.97
CA PRO A 265 -23.02 5.20 -38.53
C PRO A 265 -22.60 3.94 -37.75
N VAL A 266 -21.29 3.77 -37.58
CA VAL A 266 -20.70 2.63 -36.85
C VAL A 266 -20.58 2.92 -35.36
N VAL A 267 -21.09 2.01 -34.53
CA VAL A 267 -20.87 2.00 -33.08
C VAL A 267 -19.75 1.01 -32.76
N CYS A 268 -18.65 1.51 -32.20
CA CYS A 268 -17.58 0.65 -31.69
C CYS A 268 -17.96 0.08 -30.33
N ILE A 269 -18.12 -1.24 -30.23
CA ILE A 269 -18.38 -1.97 -29.00
C ILE A 269 -17.03 -2.47 -28.45
N ALA A 270 -16.57 -1.83 -27.38
CA ALA A 270 -15.29 -2.09 -26.69
C ALA A 270 -15.54 -2.49 -25.22
N LEU A 271 -16.20 -3.63 -25.03
CA LEU A 271 -16.40 -4.26 -23.73
C LEU A 271 -15.18 -5.14 -23.44
N SER A 272 -14.29 -4.67 -22.55
CA SER A 272 -12.97 -5.27 -22.28
C SER A 272 -13.06 -6.73 -21.82
N THR A 273 -12.08 -7.58 -22.16
CA THR A 273 -11.98 -8.95 -21.64
C THR A 273 -11.63 -9.04 -20.16
N SER A 274 -11.26 -7.93 -19.51
CA SER A 274 -11.27 -7.86 -18.05
C SER A 274 -12.65 -8.20 -17.48
N TRP A 275 -13.73 -7.91 -18.21
CA TRP A 275 -15.09 -8.28 -17.82
C TRP A 275 -15.32 -9.78 -17.76
N ASP A 276 -14.79 -10.49 -18.76
CA ASP A 276 -14.81 -11.94 -18.82
C ASP A 276 -14.05 -12.53 -17.62
N LYS A 277 -12.85 -12.02 -17.33
CA LYS A 277 -12.06 -12.42 -16.15
C LYS A 277 -12.72 -12.08 -14.80
N MET A 278 -13.58 -11.07 -14.78
CA MET A 278 -14.31 -10.62 -13.58
C MET A 278 -15.70 -11.28 -13.46
N GLY A 279 -16.12 -12.06 -14.46
CA GLY A 279 -17.43 -12.71 -14.51
C GLY A 279 -18.60 -11.74 -14.66
N THR A 280 -18.38 -10.52 -15.15
CA THR A 280 -19.41 -9.47 -15.18
C THR A 280 -20.44 -9.66 -16.30
N LEU A 281 -20.14 -10.51 -17.29
CA LEU A 281 -21.01 -10.82 -18.44
C LEU A 281 -22.00 -11.97 -18.17
N GLY A 282 -21.92 -12.61 -17.00
CA GLY A 282 -22.68 -13.83 -16.71
C GLY A 282 -22.15 -15.03 -17.49
N ASN A 283 -23.06 -15.96 -17.81
CA ASN A 283 -22.73 -17.15 -18.61
C ASN A 283 -22.87 -16.88 -20.12
N ASP A 284 -22.55 -17.89 -20.94
CA ASP A 284 -22.64 -17.78 -22.41
C ASP A 284 -24.06 -17.46 -22.91
N GLU A 285 -25.11 -17.96 -22.25
CA GLU A 285 -26.50 -17.68 -22.64
C GLU A 285 -26.89 -16.22 -22.37
N ASP A 286 -26.49 -15.67 -21.23
CA ASP A 286 -26.70 -14.27 -20.86
C ASP A 286 -26.01 -13.34 -21.86
N ALA A 287 -24.74 -13.63 -22.17
CA ALA A 287 -23.98 -12.86 -23.15
C ALA A 287 -24.57 -12.97 -24.57
N ILE A 288 -25.09 -14.13 -24.97
CA ILE A 288 -25.79 -14.30 -26.26
C ILE A 288 -27.05 -13.45 -26.31
N ARG A 289 -27.86 -13.44 -25.24
CA ARG A 289 -29.08 -12.61 -25.14
C ARG A 289 -28.73 -11.13 -25.27
N PHE A 290 -27.73 -10.68 -24.52
CA PHE A 290 -27.25 -9.31 -24.55
C PHE A 290 -26.76 -8.87 -25.94
N ILE A 291 -25.95 -9.68 -26.62
CA ILE A 291 -25.46 -9.37 -27.97
C ILE A 291 -26.62 -9.30 -28.97
N ARG A 292 -27.60 -10.20 -28.88
CA ARG A 292 -28.80 -10.16 -29.74
C ARG A 292 -29.61 -8.89 -29.54
N ALA A 293 -29.83 -8.47 -28.29
CA ALA A 293 -30.53 -7.24 -27.97
C ALA A 293 -29.81 -6.01 -28.51
N CYS A 294 -28.48 -5.94 -28.36
CA CYS A 294 -27.64 -4.88 -28.94
C CYS A 294 -27.79 -4.83 -30.47
N HIS A 295 -27.64 -5.98 -31.13
CA HIS A 295 -27.73 -6.08 -32.59
C HIS A 295 -29.12 -5.67 -33.11
N SER A 296 -30.20 -6.17 -32.51
CA SER A 296 -31.57 -5.82 -32.88
C SER A 296 -31.84 -4.31 -32.73
N SER A 297 -31.36 -3.70 -31.64
CA SER A 297 -31.50 -2.26 -31.37
C SER A 297 -30.70 -1.40 -32.35
N MET A 298 -29.44 -1.76 -32.62
CA MET A 298 -28.63 -1.06 -33.62
C MET A 298 -29.28 -1.15 -35.01
N LYS A 299 -29.72 -2.35 -35.41
CA LYS A 299 -30.31 -2.59 -36.72
C LYS A 299 -31.60 -1.81 -36.94
N SER A 300 -32.50 -1.76 -35.95
CA SER A 300 -33.75 -0.99 -36.06
C SER A 300 -33.51 0.53 -36.20
N LEU A 301 -32.37 1.00 -35.70
CA LEU A 301 -31.94 2.40 -35.78
C LEU A 301 -31.04 2.70 -37.01
N GLY A 302 -30.74 1.70 -37.83
CA GLY A 302 -29.84 1.82 -38.99
C GLY A 302 -28.38 2.06 -38.61
N LEU A 303 -27.97 1.59 -37.43
CA LEU A 303 -26.59 1.63 -36.93
C LEU A 303 -25.87 0.33 -37.30
N ARG A 304 -24.56 0.44 -37.54
CA ARG A 304 -23.67 -0.71 -37.78
C ARG A 304 -22.81 -0.97 -36.54
N GLY A 305 -22.51 -2.23 -36.24
CA GLY A 305 -21.74 -2.60 -35.06
C GLY A 305 -20.30 -3.01 -35.39
N PHE A 306 -19.30 -2.41 -34.74
CA PHE A 306 -17.92 -2.88 -34.79
C PHE A 306 -17.51 -3.44 -33.43
N LEU A 307 -17.28 -4.75 -33.32
CA LEU A 307 -16.90 -5.37 -32.05
C LEU A 307 -15.38 -5.56 -31.95
N LEU A 308 -14.80 -5.05 -30.86
CA LEU A 308 -13.39 -5.26 -30.52
C LEU A 308 -13.27 -6.33 -29.42
N LEU A 309 -12.75 -7.51 -29.77
CA LEU A 309 -12.59 -8.65 -28.86
C LEU A 309 -11.12 -8.90 -28.54
N SER A 310 -10.73 -9.18 -27.30
CA SER A 310 -9.32 -9.56 -27.06
C SER A 310 -9.04 -11.06 -27.25
N ASN A 311 -10.06 -11.93 -27.16
CA ASN A 311 -9.92 -13.38 -27.34
C ASN A 311 -11.26 -14.02 -27.77
N LEU A 312 -11.24 -14.96 -28.71
CA LEU A 312 -12.42 -15.74 -29.12
C LEU A 312 -12.91 -16.68 -28.02
N ASP A 313 -12.01 -17.15 -27.15
CA ASP A 313 -12.36 -18.04 -26.05
C ASP A 313 -12.97 -17.28 -24.86
N SER A 314 -13.16 -15.96 -24.96
CA SER A 314 -13.87 -15.20 -23.93
C SER A 314 -15.39 -15.45 -23.97
N VAL A 315 -16.13 -15.21 -22.88
CA VAL A 315 -17.60 -15.26 -22.88
C VAL A 315 -18.20 -14.40 -24.01
N LEU A 316 -17.69 -13.18 -24.21
CA LEU A 316 -18.11 -12.31 -25.33
C LEU A 316 -17.75 -12.91 -26.70
N GLY A 317 -16.55 -13.48 -26.85
CA GLY A 317 -16.11 -14.10 -28.10
C GLY A 317 -16.93 -15.33 -28.48
N ARG A 318 -17.24 -16.19 -27.50
CA ARG A 318 -18.12 -17.35 -27.66
C ARG A 318 -19.54 -16.94 -27.96
N ALA A 319 -20.08 -15.97 -27.21
CA ALA A 319 -21.43 -15.46 -27.41
C ALA A 319 -21.58 -14.84 -28.80
N TRP A 320 -20.60 -14.06 -29.25
CA TRP A 320 -20.58 -13.50 -30.59
C TRP A 320 -20.59 -14.58 -31.67
N THR A 321 -19.74 -15.60 -31.53
CA THR A 321 -19.68 -16.75 -32.45
C THR A 321 -20.99 -17.56 -32.44
N GLY A 322 -21.70 -17.57 -31.31
CA GLY A 322 -23.03 -18.18 -31.17
C GLY A 322 -24.16 -17.39 -31.84
N VAL A 323 -24.01 -16.06 -31.98
CA VAL A 323 -25.01 -15.18 -32.63
C VAL A 323 -24.74 -15.04 -34.14
N PHE A 324 -23.49 -14.84 -34.52
CA PHE A 324 -23.09 -14.54 -35.90
C PHE A 324 -22.31 -15.71 -36.51
N ARG A 325 -22.75 -16.21 -37.68
CA ARG A 325 -22.04 -17.28 -38.40
C ARG A 325 -20.76 -16.75 -39.03
N LYS A 326 -19.67 -17.53 -38.97
CA LYS A 326 -18.42 -17.25 -39.68
C LYS A 326 -18.66 -17.22 -41.20
N ARG A 327 -18.61 -16.04 -41.83
CA ARG A 327 -18.34 -15.91 -43.27
C ARG A 327 -16.85 -15.61 -43.45
N LYS A 328 -16.14 -16.51 -44.16
CA LYS A 328 -14.74 -16.31 -44.52
C LYS A 328 -14.67 -15.17 -45.54
N LEU A 329 -13.79 -14.19 -45.34
CA LEU A 329 -13.40 -13.27 -46.42
C LEU A 329 -12.84 -14.10 -47.57
N ALA A 330 -13.48 -14.00 -48.74
CA ALA A 330 -12.93 -14.57 -49.96
C ALA A 330 -11.72 -13.71 -50.37
N ASN A 331 -10.57 -14.36 -50.52
CA ASN A 331 -9.30 -13.85 -51.08
C ASN A 331 -8.41 -12.95 -50.20
N ASP A 332 -7.93 -13.44 -49.05
CA ASP A 332 -6.63 -12.96 -48.53
C ASP A 332 -5.75 -14.13 -48.08
N SER A 333 -5.02 -14.71 -49.02
CA SER A 333 -4.19 -15.90 -48.84
C SER A 333 -2.78 -15.62 -48.29
N LYS A 334 -2.54 -14.47 -47.65
CA LYS A 334 -1.23 -14.14 -47.07
C LYS A 334 -1.23 -13.50 -45.67
N ALA A 335 -2.38 -13.30 -45.03
CA ALA A 335 -2.45 -12.73 -43.68
C ALA A 335 -2.94 -13.76 -42.65
N GLU A 336 -2.27 -14.92 -42.56
CA GLU A 336 -2.70 -16.02 -41.70
C GLU A 336 -2.37 -15.85 -40.21
N HIS A 337 -1.81 -14.73 -39.75
CA HIS A 337 -1.37 -14.63 -38.34
C HIS A 337 -1.84 -13.47 -37.46
N GLU A 338 -2.59 -12.44 -37.91
CA GLU A 338 -2.95 -11.35 -36.97
C GLU A 338 -4.38 -10.81 -36.99
N THR A 339 -5.26 -11.18 -37.94
CA THR A 339 -6.62 -10.60 -37.93
C THR A 339 -7.64 -11.50 -38.62
N SER A 340 -8.50 -12.16 -37.82
CA SER A 340 -9.66 -12.89 -38.34
C SER A 340 -10.89 -11.99 -38.34
N TRP A 341 -11.10 -11.27 -39.44
CA TRP A 341 -12.29 -10.45 -39.66
C TRP A 341 -13.47 -11.35 -40.08
N LEU A 342 -14.63 -11.18 -39.46
CA LEU A 342 -15.89 -11.81 -39.88
C LEU A 342 -16.81 -10.72 -40.42
N ASP A 343 -17.42 -10.99 -41.57
CA ASP A 343 -18.26 -10.06 -42.31
C ASP A 343 -19.75 -10.44 -42.22
N GLY A 344 -20.56 -9.50 -41.73
CA GLY A 344 -21.98 -9.38 -42.02
C GLY A 344 -22.32 -7.94 -42.44
N ASP A 345 -23.34 -7.75 -43.27
CA ASP A 345 -23.65 -6.45 -43.89
C ASP A 345 -23.77 -5.27 -42.89
N ASP A 346 -24.17 -5.56 -41.64
CA ASP A 346 -24.40 -4.57 -40.58
C ASP A 346 -23.40 -4.69 -39.39
N VAL A 347 -22.50 -5.68 -39.39
CA VAL A 347 -21.66 -6.02 -38.23
C VAL A 347 -20.26 -6.54 -38.63
N LEU A 348 -19.21 -6.01 -37.99
CA LEU A 348 -17.82 -6.41 -38.20
C LEU A 348 -17.09 -6.64 -36.85
N GLN A 349 -16.05 -7.48 -36.85
CA GLN A 349 -15.25 -7.77 -35.65
C GLN A 349 -13.74 -7.64 -35.88
N ALA A 350 -12.99 -7.30 -34.83
CA ALA A 350 -11.54 -7.27 -34.81
C ALA A 350 -10.96 -7.76 -33.47
N PHE A 351 -9.68 -8.13 -33.47
CA PHE A 351 -8.97 -8.43 -32.23
C PHE A 351 -8.39 -7.17 -31.58
N ALA A 352 -8.45 -7.10 -30.25
CA ALA A 352 -7.80 -6.05 -29.47
C ALA A 352 -6.29 -6.14 -29.68
N GLY A 353 -5.67 -5.02 -30.04
CA GLY A 353 -4.26 -4.98 -30.47
C GLY A 353 -4.07 -4.97 -31.99
N SER A 354 -5.10 -5.34 -32.76
CA SER A 354 -5.08 -5.24 -34.24
C SER A 354 -5.39 -3.84 -34.76
N PHE A 355 -5.92 -2.95 -33.91
CA PHE A 355 -6.31 -1.59 -34.29
C PHE A 355 -6.08 -0.61 -33.12
N PRO A 356 -5.31 0.49 -33.31
CA PRO A 356 -5.16 1.55 -32.32
C PRO A 356 -6.50 2.22 -32.00
N TYR A 357 -6.82 2.41 -30.72
CA TYR A 357 -8.10 3.02 -30.30
C TYR A 357 -8.29 4.41 -30.89
N GLU A 358 -7.22 5.22 -30.94
CA GLU A 358 -7.23 6.55 -31.54
C GLU A 358 -7.72 6.53 -32.99
N GLN A 359 -7.15 5.63 -33.81
CA GLN A 359 -7.53 5.49 -35.20
C GLN A 359 -8.97 4.96 -35.29
N LEU A 360 -9.33 3.97 -34.47
CA LEU A 360 -10.63 3.32 -34.54
C LEU A 360 -11.77 4.29 -34.21
N PHE A 361 -11.66 4.99 -33.08
CA PHE A 361 -12.72 5.86 -32.59
C PHE A 361 -12.93 7.06 -33.52
N SER A 362 -11.87 7.54 -34.19
CA SER A 362 -11.97 8.60 -35.20
C SER A 362 -12.82 8.21 -36.43
N LEU A 363 -12.93 6.90 -36.71
CA LEU A 363 -13.75 6.35 -37.81
C LEU A 363 -15.18 6.03 -37.36
N CYS A 364 -15.46 6.08 -36.06
CA CYS A 364 -16.74 5.65 -35.50
C CYS A 364 -17.72 6.81 -35.36
N PHE A 365 -18.99 6.47 -35.42
CA PHE A 365 -20.09 7.38 -35.11
C PHE A 365 -20.31 7.54 -33.60
N ALA A 366 -20.06 6.46 -32.84
CA ALA A 366 -20.22 6.42 -31.39
C ALA A 366 -19.43 5.25 -30.78
N ALA A 367 -19.30 5.22 -29.46
CA ALA A 367 -18.66 4.12 -28.73
C ALA A 367 -19.62 3.50 -27.70
N PHE A 368 -19.52 2.19 -27.48
CA PHE A 368 -20.15 1.48 -26.36
C PHE A 368 -19.05 0.73 -25.60
N HIS A 369 -18.77 1.15 -24.37
CA HIS A 369 -17.70 0.59 -23.56
C HIS A 369 -18.05 0.58 -22.07
N HIS A 370 -17.10 0.11 -21.28
CA HIS A 370 -17.22 -0.12 -19.84
C HIS A 370 -16.95 1.11 -18.96
N GLY A 371 -16.68 2.27 -19.56
CA GLY A 371 -16.35 3.48 -18.81
C GLY A 371 -14.94 3.54 -18.21
N GLY A 372 -13.99 2.72 -18.67
CA GLY A 372 -12.58 2.87 -18.28
C GLY A 372 -12.03 4.22 -18.75
N SER A 373 -11.20 4.86 -17.92
CA SER A 373 -10.65 6.22 -18.14
C SER A 373 -10.05 6.42 -19.53
N GLY A 374 -9.25 5.45 -20.00
CA GLY A 374 -8.66 5.50 -21.35
C GLY A 374 -9.70 5.45 -22.47
N SER A 375 -10.74 4.62 -22.37
CA SER A 375 -11.81 4.55 -23.38
C SER A 375 -12.65 5.83 -23.40
N VAL A 376 -12.93 6.40 -22.22
CA VAL A 376 -13.62 7.70 -22.09
C VAL A 376 -12.79 8.81 -22.73
N ALA A 377 -11.49 8.87 -22.43
CA ALA A 377 -10.58 9.86 -23.00
C ALA A 377 -10.53 9.78 -24.54
N GLU A 378 -10.44 8.58 -25.11
CA GLU A 378 -10.43 8.41 -26.57
C GLU A 378 -11.79 8.75 -27.22
N ALA A 379 -12.92 8.45 -26.58
CA ALA A 379 -14.24 8.84 -27.09
C ALA A 379 -14.39 10.37 -27.12
N ILE A 380 -13.92 11.04 -26.07
CA ILE A 380 -13.87 12.50 -26.01
C ILE A 380 -12.92 13.07 -27.06
N ARG A 381 -11.73 12.46 -27.25
CA ARG A 381 -10.76 12.87 -28.27
C ARG A 381 -11.34 12.79 -29.67
N ALA A 382 -12.11 11.74 -29.96
CA ALA A 382 -12.81 11.58 -31.24
C ALA A 382 -14.00 12.55 -31.38
N GLY A 383 -14.56 13.01 -30.26
CA GLY A 383 -15.74 13.89 -30.25
C GLY A 383 -17.02 13.14 -30.58
N ILE A 384 -17.14 11.91 -30.10
CA ILE A 384 -18.26 11.00 -30.38
C ILE A 384 -19.08 10.73 -29.11
N PRO A 385 -20.41 10.59 -29.21
CA PRO A 385 -21.24 10.19 -28.07
C PRO A 385 -20.96 8.73 -27.68
N GLN A 386 -21.27 8.38 -26.43
CA GLN A 386 -20.92 7.09 -25.85
C GLN A 386 -22.07 6.42 -25.07
N ILE A 387 -22.08 5.10 -25.05
CA ILE A 387 -22.85 4.29 -24.10
C ILE A 387 -21.84 3.72 -23.09
N ILE A 388 -22.12 3.92 -21.81
CA ILE A 388 -21.25 3.44 -20.73
C ILE A 388 -22.02 2.44 -19.89
N LEU A 389 -21.49 1.22 -19.77
CA LEU A 389 -21.97 0.22 -18.82
C LEU A 389 -20.88 0.03 -17.76
N PRO A 390 -20.92 0.76 -16.62
CA PRO A 390 -19.87 0.69 -15.61
C PRO A 390 -19.92 -0.61 -14.80
N THR A 391 -18.77 -1.06 -14.31
CA THR A 391 -18.66 -2.32 -13.54
C THR A 391 -17.87 -2.22 -12.25
N VAL A 392 -16.76 -1.48 -12.23
CA VAL A 392 -15.88 -1.40 -11.08
C VAL A 392 -15.22 -0.04 -10.93
N PHE A 393 -14.82 0.26 -9.70
CA PHE A 393 -13.95 1.38 -9.34
C PHE A 393 -14.45 2.72 -9.91
N ASP A 394 -13.62 3.44 -10.67
CA ASP A 394 -13.88 4.79 -11.17
C ASP A 394 -14.85 4.84 -12.37
N GLN A 395 -15.22 3.68 -12.94
CA GLN A 395 -16.06 3.62 -14.14
C GLN A 395 -17.45 4.23 -13.91
N GLN A 396 -18.04 4.02 -12.74
CA GLN A 396 -19.35 4.60 -12.39
C GLN A 396 -19.28 6.13 -12.38
N HIS A 397 -18.21 6.68 -11.80
CA HIS A 397 -18.00 8.12 -11.75
C HIS A 397 -17.82 8.71 -13.15
N TRP A 398 -17.03 8.06 -14.02
CA TRP A 398 -16.92 8.46 -15.42
C TRP A 398 -18.25 8.41 -16.14
N ALA A 399 -19.04 7.36 -15.93
CA ALA A 399 -20.35 7.19 -16.51
C ALA A 399 -21.27 8.37 -16.15
N GLU A 400 -21.39 8.66 -14.85
CA GLU A 400 -22.19 9.77 -14.29
C GLU A 400 -21.73 11.12 -14.82
N ARG A 401 -20.41 11.35 -14.85
CA ARG A 401 -19.86 12.61 -15.33
C ARG A 401 -20.14 12.84 -16.81
N MET A 402 -19.97 11.80 -17.64
CA MET A 402 -20.25 11.90 -19.07
C MET A 402 -21.75 12.03 -19.36
N GLN A 403 -22.62 11.42 -18.56
CA GLN A 403 -24.07 11.64 -18.65
C GLN A 403 -24.46 13.05 -18.23
N TRP A 404 -23.84 13.60 -17.18
CA TRP A 404 -24.05 14.98 -16.75
C TRP A 404 -23.67 15.99 -17.84
N LEU A 405 -22.58 15.72 -18.57
CA LEU A 405 -22.16 16.49 -19.74
C LEU A 405 -23.02 16.23 -20.99
N SER A 406 -24.03 15.35 -20.89
CA SER A 406 -24.93 14.98 -22.00
C SER A 406 -24.19 14.45 -23.23
N VAL A 407 -23.07 13.76 -23.01
CA VAL A 407 -22.30 13.07 -24.07
C VAL A 407 -22.38 11.55 -23.94
N ALA A 408 -22.97 11.04 -22.86
CA ALA A 408 -23.15 9.61 -22.63
C ALA A 408 -24.55 9.22 -22.15
N LYS A 409 -24.94 7.98 -22.49
CA LYS A 409 -26.00 7.26 -21.80
C LYS A 409 -25.40 6.17 -20.92
N ILE A 410 -25.77 6.15 -19.64
CA ILE A 410 -25.38 5.08 -18.72
C ILE A 410 -26.42 3.97 -18.81
N LEU A 411 -25.93 2.73 -18.83
CA LEU A 411 -26.72 1.53 -18.58
C LEU A 411 -26.41 1.04 -17.18
N SER A 412 -27.43 0.75 -16.38
CA SER A 412 -27.26 0.27 -15.00
C SER A 412 -27.52 -1.23 -14.89
N ARG A 413 -26.76 -1.93 -14.04
CA ARG A 413 -27.08 -3.30 -13.62
C ARG A 413 -28.05 -3.25 -12.45
N THR A 414 -29.04 -4.13 -12.42
CA THR A 414 -29.85 -4.36 -11.22
C THR A 414 -28.98 -4.96 -10.10
N GLU A 415 -28.99 -4.35 -8.92
CA GLU A 415 -28.06 -4.64 -7.80
C GLU A 415 -28.06 -6.10 -7.30
N GLN A 416 -29.05 -6.90 -7.70
CA GLN A 416 -29.28 -8.27 -7.23
C GLN A 416 -28.84 -9.37 -8.22
N SER A 417 -28.43 -9.01 -9.44
CA SER A 417 -28.14 -10.01 -10.49
C SER A 417 -26.65 -10.24 -10.71
N GLU A 418 -26.23 -11.51 -10.64
CA GLU A 418 -24.89 -11.94 -11.05
C GLU A 418 -24.66 -11.85 -12.58
N SER A 419 -25.73 -11.67 -13.37
CA SER A 419 -25.69 -11.54 -14.83
C SER A 419 -25.97 -10.11 -15.33
N ILE A 420 -25.73 -9.87 -16.63
CA ILE A 420 -26.19 -8.66 -17.32
C ILE A 420 -27.69 -8.83 -17.62
N ASP A 421 -28.51 -8.16 -16.82
CA ASP A 421 -29.96 -8.10 -17.01
C ASP A 421 -30.35 -6.66 -17.34
N ILE A 422 -30.12 -6.27 -18.59
CA ILE A 422 -30.49 -4.95 -19.13
C ILE A 422 -31.69 -5.16 -20.03
N GLU A 423 -32.77 -4.41 -19.79
CA GLU A 423 -33.98 -4.51 -20.59
C GLU A 423 -33.71 -4.08 -22.04
N GLU A 424 -34.31 -4.79 -23.02
CA GLU A 424 -34.15 -4.45 -24.44
C GLU A 424 -34.57 -3.00 -24.75
N ASN A 425 -35.57 -2.48 -24.04
CA ASN A 425 -36.01 -1.10 -24.17
C ASN A 425 -34.94 -0.11 -23.68
N GLU A 426 -34.23 -0.40 -22.59
CA GLU A 426 -33.15 0.45 -22.09
C GLU A 426 -31.98 0.50 -23.10
N LEU A 427 -31.63 -0.65 -23.69
CA LEU A 427 -30.64 -0.73 -24.76
C LEU A 427 -31.07 0.09 -25.99
N PHE A 428 -32.33 -0.06 -26.43
CA PHE A 428 -32.86 0.70 -27.55
C PHE A 428 -32.76 2.22 -27.31
N MET A 429 -33.19 2.70 -26.13
CA MET A 429 -33.09 4.11 -25.77
C MET A 429 -31.63 4.60 -25.72
N ALA A 430 -30.69 3.74 -25.30
CA ALA A 430 -29.28 4.08 -25.29
C ALA A 430 -28.67 4.20 -26.69
N PHE A 431 -29.04 3.31 -27.62
CA PHE A 431 -28.62 3.45 -29.02
C PHE A 431 -29.32 4.62 -29.72
N GLU A 432 -30.57 4.92 -29.39
CA GLU A 432 -31.29 6.08 -29.91
C GLU A 432 -30.61 7.39 -29.49
N PHE A 433 -30.17 7.49 -28.22
CA PHE A 433 -29.41 8.63 -27.70
C PHE A 433 -28.20 8.98 -28.58
N LEU A 434 -27.46 8.00 -29.10
CA LEU A 434 -26.28 8.24 -29.94
C LEU A 434 -26.61 8.99 -31.23
N LYS A 435 -27.85 8.87 -31.73
CA LYS A 435 -28.32 9.58 -32.92
C LYS A 435 -28.79 11.01 -32.62
N GLY A 436 -29.00 11.36 -31.35
CA GLY A 436 -29.44 12.68 -30.93
C GLY A 436 -28.48 13.77 -31.38
N ALA A 437 -29.00 14.82 -32.03
CA ALA A 437 -28.20 15.94 -32.50
C ALA A 437 -27.49 16.64 -31.33
N GLU A 438 -28.15 16.76 -30.18
CA GLU A 438 -27.62 17.35 -28.96
C GLU A 438 -26.41 16.58 -28.43
N ALA A 439 -26.51 15.26 -28.25
CA ALA A 439 -25.40 14.44 -27.75
C ALA A 439 -24.15 14.55 -28.64
N ARG A 440 -24.35 14.60 -29.97
CA ARG A 440 -23.26 14.74 -30.95
C ARG A 440 -22.66 16.13 -30.99
N GLU A 441 -23.47 17.17 -30.79
CA GLU A 441 -22.98 18.54 -30.68
C GLU A 441 -22.19 18.71 -29.38
N ASN A 442 -22.71 18.21 -28.27
CA ASN A 442 -22.03 18.25 -26.97
C ASN A 442 -20.69 17.49 -27.00
N ALA A 443 -20.64 16.32 -27.65
CA ALA A 443 -19.39 15.56 -27.78
C ALA A 443 -18.33 16.31 -28.62
N ARG A 444 -18.75 17.00 -29.69
CA ARG A 444 -17.86 17.86 -30.50
C ARG A 444 -17.39 19.08 -29.70
N ASN A 445 -18.29 19.76 -29.01
CA ASN A 445 -17.96 20.92 -28.17
C ASN A 445 -17.01 20.56 -27.03
N LEU A 446 -17.20 19.39 -26.41
CA LEU A 446 -16.31 18.89 -25.36
C LEU A 446 -14.90 18.62 -25.91
N ARG A 447 -14.81 17.97 -27.08
CA ARG A 447 -13.52 17.77 -27.78
C ARG A 447 -12.81 19.09 -28.05
N GLU A 448 -13.52 20.09 -28.57
CA GLU A 448 -12.97 21.41 -28.88
C GLU A 448 -12.53 22.13 -27.60
N THR A 449 -13.33 22.07 -26.53
CA THR A 449 -13.00 22.64 -25.22
C THR A 449 -11.68 22.09 -24.69
N ILE A 450 -11.48 20.78 -24.73
CA ILE A 450 -10.25 20.14 -24.24
C ILE A 450 -9.06 20.43 -25.16
N ARG A 451 -9.29 20.51 -26.48
CA ARG A 451 -8.22 20.84 -27.44
C ARG A 451 -7.75 22.29 -27.33
N ASP A 452 -8.68 23.23 -27.14
CA ASP A 452 -8.43 24.67 -27.34
C ASP A 452 -8.18 25.42 -26.02
N ASN A 453 -8.76 24.97 -24.90
CA ASN A 453 -8.68 25.66 -23.60
C ASN A 453 -7.75 25.00 -22.58
N GLU A 454 -7.24 23.81 -22.85
CA GLU A 454 -6.37 23.11 -21.91
C GLU A 454 -4.94 23.01 -22.44
N SER A 455 -4.00 23.22 -21.52
CA SER A 455 -2.57 23.05 -21.78
C SER A 455 -2.25 21.57 -22.05
N ASN A 456 -1.06 21.33 -22.59
CA ASN A 456 -0.66 19.96 -22.90
C ASN A 456 -0.38 19.21 -21.59
N GLY A 457 -1.35 18.41 -21.13
CA GLY A 457 -1.28 17.70 -19.85
C GLY A 457 0.00 16.88 -19.65
N VAL A 458 0.58 16.32 -20.72
CA VAL A 458 1.88 15.63 -20.67
C VAL A 458 3.00 16.59 -20.31
N LYS A 459 3.06 17.75 -20.97
CA LYS A 459 4.09 18.78 -20.71
C LYS A 459 3.93 19.37 -19.31
N ASP A 460 2.72 19.73 -18.92
CA ASP A 460 2.47 20.34 -17.60
C ASP A 460 2.85 19.37 -16.48
N THR A 461 2.51 18.08 -16.66
CA THR A 461 2.90 17.04 -15.70
C THR A 461 4.41 16.83 -15.69
N ALA A 462 5.07 16.80 -16.86
CA ALA A 462 6.52 16.68 -16.94
C ALA A 462 7.23 17.82 -16.21
N GLU A 463 6.80 19.07 -16.39
CA GLU A 463 7.35 20.25 -15.69
C GLU A 463 7.18 20.15 -14.17
N LEU A 464 6.01 19.66 -13.70
CA LEU A 464 5.80 19.40 -12.27
C LEU A 464 6.74 18.33 -11.73
N LEU A 465 6.91 17.21 -12.45
CA LEU A 465 7.82 16.14 -12.05
C LEU A 465 9.29 16.60 -12.07
N GLU A 466 9.68 17.39 -13.08
CA GLU A 466 11.00 18.01 -13.16
C GLU A 466 11.27 18.89 -11.93
N SER A 467 10.30 19.69 -11.48
CA SER A 467 10.43 20.50 -10.26
C SER A 467 10.53 19.66 -8.99
N LEU A 468 9.77 18.57 -8.89
CA LEU A 468 9.81 17.69 -7.72
C LEU A 468 11.15 16.97 -7.56
N ALA A 469 11.76 16.55 -8.67
CA ALA A 469 13.05 15.87 -8.69
C ALA A 469 14.21 16.74 -8.17
N GLU A 470 14.05 18.08 -8.13
CA GLU A 470 15.04 19.01 -7.57
C GLU A 470 15.00 19.05 -6.03
N THR A 471 13.96 18.48 -5.42
CA THR A 471 13.85 18.42 -3.96
C THR A 471 14.93 17.50 -3.42
N LYS A 472 15.89 18.06 -2.68
CA LYS A 472 17.01 17.29 -2.12
C LYS A 472 16.50 16.12 -1.28
N CYS A 473 17.03 14.92 -1.54
CA CYS A 473 16.88 13.77 -0.67
C CYS A 473 17.39 14.14 0.73
N SER A 474 16.49 14.27 1.70
CA SER A 474 16.90 14.44 3.09
C SER A 474 17.34 13.08 3.63
N ARG A 475 18.58 12.98 4.10
CA ARG A 475 19.02 11.84 4.93
C ARG A 475 18.02 11.68 6.07
N ARG A 476 17.23 10.62 6.05
CA ARG A 476 16.48 10.20 7.23
C ARG A 476 17.48 9.61 8.20
N SER A 477 17.78 10.32 9.28
CA SER A 477 18.35 9.69 10.46
C SER A 477 17.22 8.87 11.11
N ASN A 478 17.13 7.59 10.76
CA ASN A 478 16.29 6.68 11.52
C ASN A 478 16.98 6.52 12.90
N PRO A 479 16.37 6.96 14.02
CA PRO A 479 17.02 6.86 15.33
C PRO A 479 17.19 5.40 15.78
N SER A 480 16.36 4.50 15.24
CA SER A 480 16.47 3.06 15.43
C SER A 480 17.32 2.39 14.33
N VAL A 481 18.11 1.40 14.73
CA VAL A 481 18.89 0.50 13.89
C VAL A 481 18.48 -0.94 14.19
N THR A 482 18.58 -1.82 13.21
CA THR A 482 18.38 -3.26 13.41
C THR A 482 19.73 -3.91 13.65
N VAL A 483 19.83 -4.75 14.69
CA VAL A 483 21.01 -5.56 14.98
C VAL A 483 20.68 -7.05 14.82
N LYS A 484 21.65 -7.85 14.37
CA LYS A 484 21.52 -9.31 14.31
C LYS A 484 22.01 -9.93 15.62
N LEU A 485 21.12 -10.63 16.32
CA LEU A 485 21.38 -11.36 17.55
C LEU A 485 22.10 -12.68 17.27
N LYS A 486 22.70 -13.30 18.30
CA LYS A 486 23.50 -14.53 18.14
C LYS A 486 22.68 -15.73 17.63
N ASN A 487 21.39 -15.82 17.96
CA ASN A 487 20.46 -16.82 17.41
C ASN A 487 19.99 -16.51 15.97
N GLY A 488 20.54 -15.47 15.33
CA GLY A 488 20.21 -15.04 13.97
C GLY A 488 18.97 -14.15 13.86
N TRP A 489 18.26 -13.89 14.97
CA TRP A 489 17.11 -12.98 14.96
C TRP A 489 17.55 -11.54 14.77
N ARG A 490 16.66 -10.72 14.20
CA ARG A 490 16.88 -9.29 13.99
C ARG A 490 16.16 -8.50 15.06
N PHE A 491 16.80 -7.53 15.70
CA PHE A 491 16.20 -6.73 16.77
C PHE A 491 16.43 -5.24 16.51
N ALA A 492 15.36 -4.45 16.50
CA ALA A 492 15.42 -3.01 16.42
C ALA A 492 15.81 -2.42 17.78
N CYS A 493 16.76 -1.48 17.80
CA CYS A 493 17.15 -0.72 19.00
C CYS A 493 17.58 0.71 18.61
N ASN A 494 17.70 1.62 19.58
CA ASN A 494 18.32 2.92 19.33
C ASN A 494 19.79 2.72 18.90
N ARG A 495 20.26 3.48 17.90
CA ARG A 495 21.66 3.43 17.41
C ARG A 495 22.68 3.52 18.54
N GLU A 496 22.39 4.33 19.55
CA GLU A 496 23.28 4.56 20.70
C GLU A 496 23.15 3.50 21.79
N ALA A 497 22.11 2.65 21.72
CA ALA A 497 21.83 1.57 22.68
C ALA A 497 22.14 0.16 22.11
N ARG A 498 22.97 0.07 21.07
CA ARG A 498 23.37 -1.22 20.46
C ARG A 498 24.03 -2.17 21.46
N GLU A 499 24.89 -1.64 22.33
CA GLU A 499 25.58 -2.43 23.35
C GLU A 499 24.58 -2.96 24.40
N GLU A 500 23.63 -2.12 24.85
CA GLU A 500 22.58 -2.55 25.76
C GLU A 500 21.71 -3.65 25.14
N ALA A 501 21.34 -3.53 23.87
CA ALA A 501 20.55 -4.56 23.19
C ALA A 501 21.25 -5.94 23.19
N MET A 502 22.58 -5.98 23.02
CA MET A 502 23.34 -7.23 23.09
C MET A 502 23.43 -7.79 24.50
N TYR A 503 23.59 -6.91 25.49
CA TYR A 503 23.57 -7.29 26.91
C TYR A 503 22.22 -7.88 27.33
N LEU A 504 21.11 -7.19 26.99
CA LEU A 504 19.75 -7.67 27.27
C LEU A 504 19.47 -9.01 26.60
N TYR A 505 20.01 -9.25 25.40
CA TYR A 505 19.89 -10.55 24.74
C TYR A 505 20.60 -11.67 25.52
N GLU A 506 21.84 -11.42 25.96
CA GLU A 506 22.60 -12.39 26.76
C GLU A 506 21.91 -12.68 28.11
N GLU A 507 21.43 -11.64 28.79
CA GLU A 507 20.74 -11.75 30.07
C GLU A 507 19.37 -12.45 29.94
N ILE A 508 18.50 -11.92 29.09
CA ILE A 508 17.09 -12.32 29.04
C ILE A 508 16.89 -13.60 28.22
N VAL A 509 17.59 -13.73 27.09
CA VAL A 509 17.41 -14.86 26.17
C VAL A 509 18.39 -15.99 26.50
N GLU A 510 19.71 -15.76 26.42
CA GLU A 510 20.71 -16.83 26.59
C GLU A 510 20.70 -17.38 28.02
N ARG A 511 20.77 -16.49 29.02
CA ARG A 511 20.79 -16.86 30.44
C ARG A 511 19.41 -17.10 31.00
N SER A 512 18.35 -16.75 30.27
CA SER A 512 16.99 -17.16 30.60
C SER A 512 16.53 -16.66 31.97
N VAL A 513 17.01 -15.49 32.40
CA VAL A 513 16.89 -15.05 33.80
C VAL A 513 15.43 -15.00 34.30
N TYR A 514 14.46 -14.64 33.45
CA TYR A 514 13.05 -14.58 33.88
C TYR A 514 12.31 -15.93 33.88
N PHE A 515 12.97 -17.03 33.50
CA PHE A 515 12.33 -18.35 33.32
C PHE A 515 12.94 -19.44 34.20
N ARG A 516 13.64 -19.06 35.27
CA ARG A 516 14.22 -19.97 36.26
C ARG A 516 13.24 -20.24 37.39
N ASN A 517 13.64 -21.10 38.33
CA ASN A 517 12.90 -21.40 39.57
C ASN A 517 11.41 -21.69 39.37
N GLY A 518 11.08 -22.47 38.33
CA GLY A 518 9.72 -22.94 38.08
C GLY A 518 8.83 -21.98 37.29
N ILE A 519 9.33 -20.81 36.87
CA ILE A 519 8.59 -19.93 35.96
C ILE A 519 8.55 -20.54 34.56
N GLN A 520 7.38 -21.06 34.17
CA GLN A 520 7.17 -21.68 32.88
C GLN A 520 5.86 -21.20 32.26
N PRO A 521 5.92 -20.29 31.27
CA PRO A 521 4.74 -19.91 30.54
C PRO A 521 4.21 -21.10 29.74
N LYS A 522 2.89 -21.24 29.69
CA LYS A 522 2.18 -22.29 28.95
C LYS A 522 1.85 -21.84 27.55
N ARG A 523 1.70 -22.84 26.67
CA ARG A 523 1.09 -22.59 25.36
C ARG A 523 -0.38 -22.17 25.50
N GLY A 524 -0.80 -21.20 24.69
CA GLY A 524 -2.10 -20.54 24.84
C GLY A 524 -2.21 -19.70 26.12
N GLY A 525 -1.10 -19.45 26.83
CA GLY A 525 -1.10 -18.59 28.01
C GLY A 525 -1.26 -17.11 27.63
N ILE A 526 -1.84 -16.34 28.54
CA ILE A 526 -1.89 -14.88 28.46
C ILE A 526 -0.70 -14.31 29.24
N ILE A 527 0.07 -13.43 28.61
CA ILE A 527 1.33 -12.89 29.13
C ILE A 527 1.21 -11.39 29.30
N PHE A 528 1.62 -10.89 30.47
CA PHE A 528 1.72 -9.47 30.78
C PHE A 528 3.19 -9.10 30.99
N ASP A 529 3.70 -8.13 30.24
CA ASP A 529 5.07 -7.61 30.31
C ASP A 529 5.05 -6.16 30.78
N VAL A 530 5.33 -5.94 32.07
CA VAL A 530 5.38 -4.61 32.68
C VAL A 530 6.82 -4.10 32.62
N GLY A 531 7.00 -2.93 31.98
CA GLY A 531 8.31 -2.40 31.61
C GLY A 531 8.89 -3.15 30.42
N ALA A 532 8.12 -3.20 29.33
CA ALA A 532 8.47 -3.96 28.13
C ALA A 532 9.70 -3.39 27.39
N ASN A 533 10.05 -2.12 27.63
CA ASN A 533 11.19 -1.44 27.02
C ASN A 533 11.12 -1.57 25.48
N THR A 534 12.15 -2.14 24.86
CA THR A 534 12.23 -2.34 23.41
C THR A 534 11.74 -3.74 22.97
N GLY A 535 11.28 -4.58 23.91
CA GLY A 535 10.63 -5.87 23.60
C GLY A 535 11.55 -7.09 23.62
N MET A 536 12.71 -7.05 24.28
CA MET A 536 13.60 -8.22 24.36
C MET A 536 12.93 -9.41 25.08
N PHE A 537 12.06 -9.13 26.06
CA PHE A 537 11.31 -10.17 26.75
C PHE A 537 10.30 -10.87 25.83
N LEU A 538 9.64 -10.15 24.92
CA LEU A 538 8.80 -10.74 23.86
C LEU A 538 9.60 -11.75 23.03
N LEU A 539 10.84 -11.41 22.65
CA LEU A 539 11.71 -12.34 21.93
C LEU A 539 12.01 -13.59 22.77
N ALA A 540 12.33 -13.42 24.05
CA ALA A 540 12.64 -14.53 24.96
C ALA A 540 11.45 -15.48 25.21
N VAL A 541 10.23 -14.94 25.21
CA VAL A 541 8.99 -15.72 25.25
C VAL A 541 8.80 -16.49 23.94
N ASN A 542 9.00 -15.83 22.80
CA ASN A 542 8.89 -16.49 21.49
C ASN A 542 9.92 -17.60 21.32
N ASP A 543 11.16 -17.39 21.77
CA ASP A 543 12.23 -18.40 21.69
C ASP A 543 11.85 -19.72 22.40
N ARG A 544 10.98 -19.63 23.42
CA ARG A 544 10.50 -20.77 24.20
C ARG A 544 9.23 -21.41 23.67
N LEU A 545 8.27 -20.58 23.27
CA LEU A 545 6.90 -21.04 23.01
C LEU A 545 6.61 -21.27 21.53
N ARG A 546 7.38 -20.63 20.64
CA ARG A 546 7.13 -20.67 19.19
C ARG A 546 7.28 -22.09 18.65
N VAL A 547 6.35 -22.47 17.78
CA VAL A 547 6.44 -23.67 16.94
C VAL A 547 6.31 -23.20 15.51
N ASP A 548 7.30 -23.51 14.68
CA ASP A 548 7.35 -23.07 13.30
C ASP A 548 7.15 -21.55 13.20
N THR A 549 6.06 -21.10 12.55
CA THR A 549 5.76 -19.69 12.32
C THR A 549 4.79 -19.07 13.33
N GLU A 550 4.13 -19.85 14.18
CA GLU A 550 3.05 -19.36 15.07
C GLU A 550 3.56 -19.04 16.48
N CYS A 551 3.04 -17.96 17.08
CA CYS A 551 3.32 -17.69 18.49
C CYS A 551 2.66 -18.75 19.38
N GLY A 552 3.37 -19.17 20.43
CA GLY A 552 2.83 -20.18 21.33
C GLY A 552 1.91 -19.62 22.42
N TRP A 553 1.63 -18.31 22.47
CA TRP A 553 0.78 -17.66 23.48
C TRP A 553 -0.56 -17.22 22.88
N GLU A 554 -1.59 -17.04 23.71
CA GLU A 554 -2.92 -16.60 23.26
C GLU A 554 -3.00 -15.07 23.08
N ARG A 555 -2.48 -14.35 24.08
CA ARG A 555 -2.44 -12.89 24.09
C ARG A 555 -1.20 -12.42 24.84
N TYR A 556 -0.57 -11.36 24.33
CA TYR A 556 0.58 -10.73 24.96
C TYR A 556 0.31 -9.23 25.12
N ILE A 557 0.35 -8.73 26.35
CA ILE A 557 0.04 -7.34 26.69
C ILE A 557 1.28 -6.70 27.30
N ALA A 558 1.80 -5.66 26.65
CA ALA A 558 3.03 -4.98 27.01
C ALA A 558 2.76 -3.56 27.51
N PHE A 559 3.42 -3.16 28.60
CA PHE A 559 3.30 -1.83 29.19
C PHE A 559 4.64 -1.10 29.12
N GLU A 560 4.66 0.05 28.47
CA GLU A 560 5.85 0.90 28.36
C GLU A 560 5.46 2.39 28.32
N PRO A 561 5.88 3.20 29.31
CA PRO A 561 5.49 4.62 29.36
C PRO A 561 6.17 5.51 28.32
N LEU A 562 7.38 5.20 27.87
CA LEU A 562 8.23 6.12 27.10
C LEU A 562 8.02 5.97 25.59
N THR A 563 7.63 7.06 24.92
CA THR A 563 7.40 7.09 23.47
C THR A 563 8.60 6.57 22.67
N GLN A 564 9.83 6.92 23.10
CA GLN A 564 11.08 6.51 22.47
C GLN A 564 11.23 4.97 22.44
N ASN A 565 10.77 4.28 23.49
CA ASN A 565 10.80 2.82 23.59
C ASN A 565 9.64 2.19 22.82
N ILE A 566 8.43 2.77 22.92
CA ILE A 566 7.22 2.29 22.23
C ILE A 566 7.43 2.12 20.73
N ASP A 567 8.06 3.09 20.07
CA ASP A 567 8.31 3.02 18.62
C ASP A 567 9.21 1.82 18.26
N THR A 568 10.20 1.53 19.10
CA THR A 568 11.10 0.39 18.93
C THR A 568 10.42 -0.93 19.28
N LEU A 569 9.63 -0.94 20.37
CA LEU A 569 8.82 -2.08 20.81
C LEU A 569 7.85 -2.52 19.71
N ARG A 570 7.13 -1.58 19.09
CA ARG A 570 6.24 -1.85 17.94
C ARG A 570 6.99 -2.54 16.81
N LYS A 571 8.17 -2.04 16.43
CA LYS A 571 8.99 -2.66 15.38
C LYS A 571 9.34 -4.10 15.70
N ASN A 572 9.78 -4.36 16.94
CA ASN A 572 10.12 -5.71 17.38
C ASN A 572 8.88 -6.61 17.49
N ALA A 573 7.76 -6.07 17.95
CA ALA A 573 6.50 -6.79 18.01
C ALA A 573 5.99 -7.19 16.63
N ILE A 574 6.06 -6.33 15.62
CA ILE A 574 5.66 -6.67 14.24
C ILE A 574 6.62 -7.68 13.60
N ALA A 575 7.92 -7.57 13.92
CA ALA A 575 8.92 -8.48 13.40
C ALA A 575 8.82 -9.90 13.97
N HIS A 576 8.39 -10.04 15.23
CA HIS A 576 8.45 -11.31 15.96
C HIS A 576 7.12 -11.81 16.53
N GLY A 577 6.14 -10.94 16.72
CA GLY A 577 4.82 -11.22 17.25
C GLY A 577 3.87 -11.69 16.14
N VAL A 578 3.63 -13.00 16.10
CA VAL A 578 2.62 -13.61 15.21
C VAL A 578 1.44 -14.05 16.08
N GLY A 579 0.59 -13.12 16.52
CA GLY A 579 -0.51 -13.36 17.46
C GLY A 579 -1.18 -12.07 17.95
N ARG A 580 -2.16 -12.15 18.86
CA ARG A 580 -2.86 -10.97 19.41
C ARG A 580 -1.97 -10.24 20.44
N TYR A 581 -1.28 -9.20 20.01
CA TYR A 581 -0.33 -8.43 20.79
C TYR A 581 -0.80 -6.99 20.99
N ASP A 582 -0.87 -6.55 22.24
CA ASP A 582 -1.32 -5.20 22.60
C ASP A 582 -0.19 -4.42 23.30
N ILE A 583 0.04 -3.17 22.90
CA ILE A 583 0.98 -2.25 23.55
C ILE A 583 0.22 -1.12 24.19
N MET A 584 0.37 -0.98 25.51
CA MET A 584 -0.19 0.11 26.29
C MET A 584 0.90 1.12 26.63
N GLN A 585 0.72 2.36 26.14
CA GLN A 585 1.63 3.46 26.41
C GLN A 585 1.34 4.09 27.79
N CYS A 586 1.61 3.33 28.85
CA CYS A 586 1.53 3.80 30.22
C CYS A 586 2.48 2.99 31.12
N GLY A 587 2.93 3.62 32.21
CA GLY A 587 3.57 2.91 33.31
C GLY A 587 2.53 2.30 34.24
N LEU A 588 2.94 1.34 35.08
CA LEU A 588 2.07 0.84 36.14
C LEU A 588 2.50 1.38 37.52
N SER A 589 1.52 1.65 38.38
CA SER A 589 1.73 2.13 39.77
C SER A 589 0.60 1.64 40.68
N ASP A 590 0.60 2.12 41.93
CA ASP A 590 -0.42 1.92 42.96
C ASP A 590 -1.68 2.79 42.79
N ALA A 591 -1.65 3.79 41.92
CA ALA A 591 -2.81 4.63 41.56
C ALA A 591 -2.72 5.14 40.11
N ASP A 592 -3.88 5.46 39.55
CA ASP A 592 -4.00 6.07 38.22
C ASP A 592 -3.64 7.56 38.26
N GLY A 593 -2.90 8.03 37.24
CA GLY A 593 -2.48 9.43 37.17
C GLY A 593 -1.36 9.67 36.14
N SER A 594 -0.42 10.52 36.52
CA SER A 594 0.77 10.85 35.70
C SER A 594 2.02 10.88 36.57
N ALA A 595 3.15 10.42 36.03
CA ALA A 595 4.44 10.48 36.70
C ALA A 595 5.53 11.02 35.76
N ASP A 596 6.59 11.58 36.33
CA ASP A 596 7.78 12.00 35.60
C ASP A 596 8.77 10.84 35.50
N PHE A 597 9.19 10.53 34.29
CA PHE A 597 10.17 9.51 33.96
C PHE A 597 11.45 10.16 33.43
N VAL A 598 12.59 9.55 33.73
CA VAL A 598 13.88 9.87 33.13
C VAL A 598 14.23 8.79 32.11
N TYR A 599 14.27 9.16 30.84
CA TYR A 599 14.73 8.32 29.74
C TYR A 599 16.24 8.43 29.58
N PHE A 600 16.95 7.30 29.49
CA PHE A 600 18.39 7.27 29.19
C PHE A 600 18.64 6.78 27.76
N ARG A 601 19.24 7.62 26.92
CA ARG A 601 19.31 7.35 25.48
C ARG A 601 20.22 6.16 25.11
N ARG A 602 21.32 5.98 25.86
CA ARG A 602 22.32 4.92 25.65
C ARG A 602 22.00 3.61 26.36
N VAL A 603 21.20 3.71 27.42
CA VAL A 603 20.73 2.56 28.21
C VAL A 603 19.21 2.67 28.49
N PRO A 604 18.36 2.66 27.45
CA PRO A 604 16.90 2.75 27.58
C PRO A 604 16.28 1.84 28.65
N GLY A 605 16.82 0.63 28.83
CA GLY A 605 16.35 -0.31 29.84
C GLY A 605 16.46 0.18 31.27
N ASN A 606 17.34 1.16 31.54
CA ASN A 606 17.57 1.72 32.87
C ASN A 606 16.68 2.93 33.20
N SER A 607 15.72 3.27 32.34
CA SER A 607 14.85 4.44 32.50
C SER A 607 13.91 4.27 33.70
N THR A 608 13.71 5.33 34.48
CA THR A 608 13.09 5.20 35.82
C THR A 608 12.32 6.45 36.26
N MET A 609 11.39 6.29 37.19
CA MET A 609 10.78 7.37 37.99
C MET A 609 11.66 7.80 39.18
N HIS A 610 12.63 6.96 39.59
CA HIS A 610 13.38 7.08 40.83
C HIS A 610 14.85 7.46 40.59
N ILE A 611 15.09 8.57 39.88
CA ILE A 611 16.45 8.98 39.48
C ILE A 611 17.46 9.09 40.63
N LYS A 612 17.03 9.52 41.82
CA LYS A 612 17.92 9.63 42.99
C LYS A 612 18.41 8.26 43.44
N GLU A 613 17.49 7.33 43.63
CA GLU A 613 17.80 5.94 43.99
C GLU A 613 18.70 5.28 42.94
N LYS A 614 18.39 5.51 41.65
CA LYS A 614 19.19 4.98 40.53
C LYS A 614 20.65 5.45 40.58
N LEU A 615 20.87 6.74 40.83
CA LEU A 615 22.22 7.31 40.93
C LEU A 615 22.96 6.84 42.19
N GLU A 616 22.25 6.59 43.29
CA GLU A 616 22.83 6.05 44.54
C GLU A 616 23.22 4.57 44.42
N LEU A 617 22.39 3.76 43.76
CA LEU A 617 22.64 2.32 43.56
C LEU A 617 23.79 2.05 42.57
N GLN A 618 23.98 2.92 41.57
CA GLN A 618 24.90 2.65 40.46
C GLN A 618 26.34 3.13 40.66
N SER A 619 26.68 3.74 41.80
CA SER A 619 28.03 4.25 42.06
C SER A 619 29.15 3.19 42.12
N ALA A 620 28.86 1.90 41.85
CA ALA A 620 29.82 0.80 41.96
C ALA A 620 29.98 -0.12 40.73
N SER A 621 29.12 -0.07 39.69
CA SER A 621 29.09 -1.12 38.63
C SER A 621 28.93 -0.67 37.18
N MET A 622 28.50 0.57 36.88
CA MET A 622 28.35 1.08 35.49
C MET A 622 29.20 2.33 35.24
N ASN A 623 29.55 2.57 33.98
CA ASN A 623 30.22 3.80 33.56
C ASN A 623 29.23 4.99 33.70
N PRO A 624 29.47 5.97 34.59
CA PRO A 624 28.54 7.08 34.84
C PRO A 624 28.15 7.88 33.59
N SER A 625 29.03 7.91 32.58
CA SER A 625 28.79 8.60 31.31
C SER A 625 27.64 8.04 30.48
N LEU A 626 27.15 6.82 30.79
CA LEU A 626 25.97 6.24 30.13
C LEU A 626 24.66 6.91 30.55
N LEU A 627 24.63 7.53 31.73
CA LEU A 627 23.44 8.18 32.31
C LEU A 627 23.39 9.70 32.08
N GLU A 628 24.46 10.27 31.53
CA GLU A 628 24.58 11.72 31.28
C GLU A 628 23.59 12.19 30.20
N ASP A 629 23.37 11.36 29.18
CA ASP A 629 22.45 11.63 28.09
C ASP A 629 21.04 11.15 28.45
N ARG A 630 20.26 12.07 29.02
CA ARG A 630 18.94 11.81 29.58
C ARG A 630 17.91 12.87 29.25
N GLU A 631 16.67 12.45 29.15
CA GLU A 631 15.51 13.29 28.85
C GLU A 631 14.40 13.03 29.87
N ASN A 632 13.69 14.07 30.29
CA ASN A 632 12.53 13.92 31.16
C ASN A 632 11.26 13.83 30.31
N SER A 633 10.39 12.88 30.64
CA SER A 633 9.08 12.73 30.00
C SER A 633 8.01 12.54 31.07
N ARG A 634 6.89 13.26 30.93
CA ARG A 634 5.73 13.07 31.79
C ARG A 634 4.77 12.10 31.13
N CYS A 635 4.55 10.95 31.75
CA CYS A 635 3.78 9.84 31.17
C CYS A 635 2.57 9.49 32.04
N ALA A 636 1.57 8.86 31.42
CA ALA A 636 0.44 8.29 32.15
C ALA A 636 0.89 7.08 32.96
N VAL A 637 0.35 6.92 34.16
CA VAL A 637 0.49 5.72 34.99
C VAL A 637 -0.88 5.21 35.41
N ARG A 638 -1.04 3.89 35.49
CA ARG A 638 -2.29 3.24 35.88
C ARG A 638 -2.05 2.06 36.80
N THR A 639 -3.07 1.64 37.52
CA THR A 639 -3.06 0.36 38.23
C THR A 639 -3.34 -0.77 37.26
N LEU A 640 -2.69 -1.93 37.44
CA LEU A 640 -3.02 -3.12 36.64
C LEU A 640 -4.50 -3.49 36.78
N SER A 641 -5.08 -3.25 37.96
CA SER A 641 -6.50 -3.54 38.20
C SER A 641 -7.45 -2.68 37.38
N SER A 642 -7.20 -1.36 37.30
CA SER A 642 -8.02 -0.47 36.45
C SER A 642 -8.01 -0.92 34.99
N ILE A 643 -6.85 -1.34 34.48
CA ILE A 643 -6.69 -1.80 33.11
C ILE A 643 -7.42 -3.13 32.87
N LEU A 644 -7.33 -4.07 33.82
CA LEU A 644 -8.08 -5.32 33.74
C LEU A 644 -9.60 -5.08 33.74
N ASP A 645 -10.08 -4.17 34.59
CA ASP A 645 -11.51 -3.85 34.68
C ASP A 645 -12.02 -3.10 33.43
N ASP A 646 -11.24 -2.13 32.93
CA ASP A 646 -11.67 -1.23 31.84
C ASP A 646 -11.48 -1.82 30.44
N GLU A 647 -10.37 -2.53 30.19
CA GLU A 647 -9.93 -2.91 28.84
C GLU A 647 -9.86 -4.43 28.63
N TYR A 648 -9.73 -5.20 29.71
CA TYR A 648 -9.46 -6.64 29.65
C TYR A 648 -10.36 -7.47 30.57
N SER A 649 -11.62 -7.07 30.69
CA SER A 649 -12.61 -7.76 31.54
C SER A 649 -12.91 -9.19 31.10
N ASP A 650 -12.49 -9.57 29.88
CA ASP A 650 -12.58 -10.92 29.31
C ASP A 650 -11.49 -11.87 29.80
N ILE A 651 -10.42 -11.36 30.42
CA ILE A 651 -9.29 -12.16 30.89
C ILE A 651 -9.65 -12.77 32.25
N GLU A 652 -9.76 -14.09 32.31
CA GLU A 652 -10.02 -14.81 33.57
C GLU A 652 -8.72 -15.25 34.28
N ARG A 653 -7.61 -15.37 33.55
CA ARG A 653 -6.33 -15.85 34.07
C ARG A 653 -5.14 -15.21 33.36
N ILE A 654 -4.11 -14.86 34.13
CA ILE A 654 -2.80 -14.42 33.63
C ILE A 654 -1.82 -15.56 33.87
N ASP A 655 -1.24 -16.10 32.81
CA ASP A 655 -0.31 -17.23 32.94
C ASP A 655 1.07 -16.78 33.43
N LEU A 656 1.55 -15.63 32.95
CA LEU A 656 2.79 -15.01 33.40
C LEU A 656 2.66 -13.48 33.47
N LEU A 657 2.97 -12.91 34.63
CA LEU A 657 3.18 -11.47 34.82
C LEU A 657 4.66 -11.20 35.10
N LYS A 658 5.34 -10.50 34.19
CA LYS A 658 6.71 -10.01 34.39
C LYS A 658 6.67 -8.53 34.80
N ILE A 659 7.46 -8.16 35.80
CA ILE A 659 7.61 -6.78 36.28
C ILE A 659 9.10 -6.45 36.37
N ASP A 660 9.55 -5.52 35.53
CA ASP A 660 10.87 -4.90 35.62
C ASP A 660 10.69 -3.42 35.27
N VAL A 661 10.66 -2.58 36.30
CA VAL A 661 10.27 -1.15 36.19
C VAL A 661 11.24 -0.23 36.92
N GLU A 662 12.46 -0.72 37.18
CA GLU A 662 13.58 0.11 37.62
C GLU A 662 13.31 0.93 38.91
N GLY A 663 12.74 0.29 39.94
CA GLY A 663 12.56 0.83 41.30
C GLY A 663 11.12 0.99 41.78
N SER A 664 10.12 0.88 40.88
CA SER A 664 8.70 1.05 41.21
C SER A 664 7.96 -0.29 41.44
N GLU A 665 8.66 -1.41 41.63
CA GLU A 665 8.06 -2.75 41.60
C GLU A 665 6.99 -2.95 42.69
N LEU A 666 7.27 -2.46 43.90
CA LEU A 666 6.33 -2.52 45.02
C LEU A 666 5.07 -1.68 44.77
N LEU A 667 5.18 -0.54 44.07
CA LEU A 667 4.03 0.29 43.70
C LEU A 667 3.15 -0.45 42.69
N VAL A 668 3.75 -1.06 41.66
CA VAL A 668 3.04 -1.89 40.70
C VAL A 668 2.25 -3.00 41.41
N LEU A 669 2.90 -3.73 42.32
CA LEU A 669 2.25 -4.81 43.08
C LEU A 669 1.10 -4.31 43.97
N ARG A 670 1.25 -3.14 44.59
CA ARG A 670 0.18 -2.51 45.40
C ARG A 670 -1.01 -2.06 44.57
N GLY A 671 -0.82 -1.77 43.28
CA GLY A 671 -1.89 -1.48 42.31
C GLY A 671 -2.71 -2.71 41.88
N ILE A 672 -2.34 -3.92 42.32
CA ILE A 672 -3.06 -5.16 42.01
C ILE A 672 -4.03 -5.48 43.14
N SER A 673 -5.33 -5.55 42.83
CA SER A 673 -6.37 -5.90 43.77
C SER A 673 -6.20 -7.35 44.25
N LYS A 674 -6.68 -7.67 45.45
CA LYS A 674 -6.67 -9.05 45.96
C LYS A 674 -7.42 -10.04 45.07
N ALA A 675 -8.41 -9.57 44.30
CA ALA A 675 -9.14 -10.41 43.35
C ALA A 675 -8.25 -10.72 42.13
N HIS A 676 -7.65 -9.70 41.53
CA HIS A 676 -6.78 -9.85 40.36
C HIS A 676 -5.47 -10.60 40.67
N MET A 677 -4.95 -10.46 41.89
CA MET A 677 -3.77 -11.23 42.33
C MET A 677 -4.01 -12.74 42.34
N LYS A 678 -5.27 -13.20 42.41
CA LYS A 678 -5.62 -14.63 42.31
C LYS A 678 -5.64 -15.15 40.88
N MET A 679 -5.79 -14.27 39.89
CA MET A 679 -5.79 -14.64 38.47
C MET A 679 -4.39 -14.93 37.94
N ILE A 680 -3.35 -14.45 38.61
CA ILE A 680 -1.96 -14.61 38.22
C ILE A 680 -1.43 -15.97 38.67
N ARG A 681 -0.90 -16.75 37.72
CA ARG A 681 -0.30 -18.07 37.99
C ARG A 681 1.20 -17.99 38.29
N HIS A 682 1.96 -17.33 37.41
CA HIS A 682 3.39 -17.11 37.59
C HIS A 682 3.70 -15.62 37.57
N LEU A 683 4.62 -15.22 38.44
CA LEU A 683 5.05 -13.85 38.57
C LEU A 683 6.57 -13.81 38.71
N VAL A 684 7.20 -12.94 37.93
CA VAL A 684 8.65 -12.71 37.97
C VAL A 684 8.91 -11.22 38.09
N VAL A 685 9.67 -10.81 39.11
CA VAL A 685 9.88 -9.40 39.46
C VAL A 685 11.35 -9.13 39.65
N GLU A 686 11.88 -8.14 38.93
CA GLU A 686 13.23 -7.64 39.16
C GLU A 686 13.18 -6.48 40.16
N VAL A 687 13.46 -6.78 41.43
CA VAL A 687 13.35 -5.83 42.55
C VAL A 687 14.67 -5.10 42.77
N HIS A 688 14.62 -3.78 42.71
CA HIS A 688 15.71 -2.91 43.13
C HIS A 688 15.58 -2.65 44.64
N ASP A 689 16.50 -3.18 45.45
CA ASP A 689 16.41 -3.11 46.91
C ASP A 689 16.93 -1.78 47.47
N VAL A 690 15.99 -0.88 47.78
CA VAL A 690 16.19 0.35 48.54
C VAL A 690 15.17 0.35 49.68
N ASP A 691 15.59 0.75 50.88
CA ASP A 691 14.72 0.78 52.06
C ASP A 691 14.00 -0.55 52.36
N ASP A 692 14.69 -1.68 52.21
CA ASP A 692 14.19 -3.05 52.47
C ASP A 692 13.02 -3.48 51.57
N ARG A 693 12.91 -2.88 50.37
CA ARG A 693 11.87 -3.17 49.37
C ARG A 693 11.77 -4.65 49.01
N LEU A 694 12.89 -5.39 48.99
CA LEU A 694 12.86 -6.83 48.73
C LEU A 694 12.01 -7.59 49.76
N SER A 695 12.14 -7.23 51.04
CA SER A 695 11.40 -7.83 52.14
C SER A 695 9.90 -7.56 51.99
N ASP A 696 9.53 -6.29 51.72
CA ASP A 696 8.14 -5.88 51.48
C ASP A 696 7.50 -6.64 50.30
N VAL A 697 8.25 -6.83 49.20
CA VAL A 697 7.77 -7.58 48.03
C VAL A 697 7.54 -9.05 48.40
N LEU A 698 8.48 -9.69 49.09
CA LEU A 698 8.35 -11.09 49.51
C LEU A 698 7.18 -11.30 50.46
N GLU A 699 6.96 -10.39 51.42
CA GLU A 699 5.82 -10.44 52.34
C GLU A 699 4.50 -10.35 51.57
N LEU A 700 4.36 -9.37 50.66
CA LEU A 700 3.15 -9.17 49.87
C LEU A 700 2.82 -10.40 49.01
N LEU A 701 3.80 -10.98 48.32
CA LEU A 701 3.60 -12.14 47.45
C LEU A 701 3.27 -13.40 48.26
N THR A 702 3.95 -13.61 49.40
CA THR A 702 3.68 -14.74 50.30
C THR A 702 2.28 -14.63 50.91
N MET A 703 1.88 -13.45 51.39
CA MET A 703 0.53 -13.18 51.90
C MET A 703 -0.55 -13.36 50.82
N SER A 704 -0.19 -13.18 49.55
CA SER A 704 -1.07 -13.42 48.42
C SER A 704 -1.18 -14.90 48.04
N GLY A 705 -0.33 -15.77 48.59
CA GLY A 705 -0.35 -17.22 48.39
C GLY A 705 0.60 -17.70 47.28
N PHE A 706 1.72 -17.03 47.07
CA PHE A 706 2.79 -17.50 46.18
C PHE A 706 3.92 -18.17 46.96
N ASP A 707 4.50 -19.23 46.38
CA ASP A 707 5.79 -19.75 46.81
C ASP A 707 6.89 -18.94 46.13
N CYS A 708 7.70 -18.25 46.93
CA CYS A 708 8.69 -17.29 46.45
C CYS A 708 10.12 -17.82 46.59
N SER A 709 10.96 -17.54 45.59
CA SER A 709 12.40 -17.74 45.63
C SER A 709 13.11 -16.53 45.02
N THR A 710 14.38 -16.32 45.36
CA THR A 710 15.12 -15.12 44.95
C THR A 710 16.51 -15.47 44.43
N GLU A 711 16.95 -14.81 43.37
CA GLU A 711 18.34 -14.80 42.90
C GLU A 711 18.89 -13.37 42.90
N SER A 712 20.19 -13.21 43.12
CA SER A 712 20.84 -11.90 42.95
C SER A 712 20.90 -11.54 41.46
N GLY A 713 20.46 -10.33 41.12
CA GLY A 713 20.59 -9.77 39.77
C GLY A 713 22.03 -9.35 39.48
N GLU A 714 22.36 -9.22 38.19
CA GLU A 714 23.75 -8.97 37.76
C GLU A 714 24.14 -7.48 37.71
N ARG A 715 23.17 -6.55 37.78
CA ARG A 715 23.38 -5.10 37.60
C ARG A 715 24.06 -4.37 38.79
N GLY A 716 24.38 -5.05 39.88
CA GLY A 716 25.03 -4.46 41.05
C GLY A 716 24.46 -5.01 42.36
N ALA A 717 25.11 -4.70 43.48
CA ALA A 717 24.96 -5.41 44.77
C ALA A 717 23.57 -5.32 45.47
N ARG A 718 22.52 -4.81 44.82
CA ARG A 718 21.17 -4.63 45.39
C ARG A 718 20.00 -4.81 44.41
N ALA A 719 20.18 -5.49 43.28
CA ALA A 719 19.06 -5.91 42.44
C ALA A 719 18.81 -7.42 42.63
N PHE A 720 17.56 -7.86 42.66
CA PHE A 720 17.17 -9.25 42.91
C PHE A 720 16.04 -9.68 41.98
N ILE A 721 16.12 -10.89 41.43
CA ILE A 721 15.00 -11.49 40.69
C ILE A 721 14.20 -12.34 41.67
N VAL A 722 12.94 -11.98 41.87
CA VAL A 722 11.96 -12.72 42.67
C VAL A 722 11.12 -13.58 41.73
N TYR A 723 11.12 -14.89 41.96
CA TYR A 723 10.29 -15.86 41.25
C TYR A 723 9.16 -16.31 42.17
N ALA A 724 7.93 -16.03 41.78
CA ALA A 724 6.72 -16.36 42.53
C ALA A 724 5.86 -17.33 41.71
N THR A 725 5.64 -18.52 42.27
CA THR A 725 4.86 -19.58 41.62
C THR A 725 3.63 -19.94 42.45
N ARG A 726 2.55 -20.32 41.77
CA ARG A 726 1.34 -20.87 42.39
C ARG A 726 0.86 -22.05 41.56
N ASN A 727 0.63 -23.18 42.23
CA ASN A 727 0.14 -24.40 41.60
C ASN A 727 -1.28 -24.25 41.07
#